data_AF-A0A1F8PP58-F1
#
_entry.id   AF-A0A1F8PP58-F1
#
_cell.length_a   1.000
_cell.length_b   1.000
_cell.length_c   1.000
_cell.angle_alpha   90.00
_cell.angle_beta   90.00
_cell.angle_gamma   90.00
#
_symmetry.space_group_name_H-M   'P 1'
#
loop_
_entity.id
_entity.type
_entity.pdbx_description
1 polymer ?
#
loop_
_entity_poly.entity_id
_entity_poly.type
_entity_poly.pdbx_seq_one_letter_code
_entity_poly.pdbx_strand_id
1 'polypeptide(L)'
;MNSRLKSLILNRLLFVLVLLALITFPTRIERAAPAAQNITYQEDFNDGQAQGWELEPGWSVKEDGGNYVLAGEGHVWARSNQYLEGDYRLAFRLKLIRGTIHLIDRNNEIGRYFIGFTSSSSSLNMQFWPDEFHQDLEHSDRSHSLLAWHDIEIVSTGNTLSFHVDGQQEWTHVEDESLTSGLFAFETLDGAQAYIDDIVVTSYSGQPAAATSAPAAATPAPAAQSASASNFTWVRTGGPIGGLGYDIRMQPDNPDIMYVTDAWAGAFKSTDGGNTWFQINTGIDLRTGQSGDAIPVFCITIDPNNYNILWAGLQNLGGIYRSDNGGQTWEKRTRGIVEQDGLSIRGISIEPGNSNIIYAAGEISSWRWKGSISSGREFDRTMGVVYKSTDGGENWQAIWRGDSLARYIWIDPTDMKTLYVSTGIFDREAANSYWDREEAGGVGILKSTDGGQNWRQVNNGLQNLYIGTLFMHPRDPHILLAGAGNNAYPEGAGIYLTTDGGENWVQVGLESSRITSVEFASSDPNIAYAGGAEIFLRSEDGGKTWSEPETTRVSGWGPAGIQAGFPIDFQVDPRDPNRVFVNNYGGGNFLTEDGGKTWISSSTGYTGADLNDVSIDPLQPGLVYVNGRSGPFVSWDAGGSWQGINPIDIHPIVEGARIALDPTNPDHILVSSAHWGWTFNSKDGGTNWELVSDYYDELMNSGYSTTNPKFQGFEAITFTPSNPRIVYGGFGIAGCLYWADPATCSTGTILSILISRDGGSTWQPVEGTALDGQSISEIVVHPQQADTAWASSMGGGVYFTTDGGATWQNVSNGLSDKVVLGLALDPNNPQILFAGSAYRGIFKSDDGGKTWRSSSAGMDPNEQISSIVVDPMRSNVIYAGSWKSGVFISEDGGKTWRLIKDGLSTRSVRALAISADGNHLYAVTRGEGVFRLDLNGQPPPTVANPQIVPTTQASIGPTQSVEESLKTPSFKIPSCSGFLLLILAVIGWRATNGHRKFLHR
;
A
#
# COMPACT_ATOMS: atom_id res chain seq x y z
N MET A 1 66.65 21.98 26.74
CA MET A 1 65.33 21.78 27.38
C MET A 1 64.34 21.45 26.28
N ASN A 2 64.17 20.17 25.93
CA ASN A 2 63.27 19.21 26.57
C ASN A 2 61.79 19.55 26.37
N SER A 3 61.15 18.82 25.45
CA SER A 3 59.86 18.11 25.63
C SER A 3 58.95 18.05 24.39
N ARG A 4 59.47 18.11 23.15
CA ARG A 4 58.70 17.77 21.93
C ARG A 4 59.51 17.00 20.88
N LEU A 5 60.18 15.93 21.29
CA LEU A 5 60.88 15.03 20.34
C LEU A 5 60.95 13.55 20.82
N LYS A 6 59.92 13.07 21.53
CA LYS A 6 59.92 11.72 22.15
C LYS A 6 58.67 10.84 21.94
N SER A 7 57.78 11.14 21.00
CA SER A 7 56.68 10.20 20.66
C SER A 7 56.56 9.82 19.19
N LEU A 8 57.51 10.21 18.33
CA LEU A 8 57.49 9.87 16.89
C LEU A 8 58.48 8.76 16.47
N ILE A 9 59.15 8.08 17.42
CA ILE A 9 60.22 7.10 17.13
C ILE A 9 59.94 5.69 17.73
N LEU A 10 58.79 5.46 18.39
CA LEU A 10 58.51 4.16 19.04
C LEU A 10 57.53 3.23 18.30
N ASN A 11 56.84 3.67 17.25
CA ASN A 11 55.88 2.82 16.51
C ASN A 11 56.39 2.29 15.14
N ARG A 12 57.68 2.47 14.83
CA ARG A 12 58.30 1.92 13.60
C ARG A 12 59.47 0.96 13.85
N LEU A 13 59.68 0.51 15.08
CA LEU A 13 60.81 -0.36 15.46
C LEU A 13 60.43 -1.75 16.00
N LEU A 14 59.14 -2.10 16.03
CA LEU A 14 58.71 -3.47 16.35
C LEU A 14 58.39 -4.33 15.10
N PHE A 15 58.45 -3.75 13.90
CA PHE A 15 58.04 -4.40 12.65
C PHE A 15 59.19 -5.04 11.85
N VAL A 16 60.43 -5.00 12.36
CA VAL A 16 61.63 -5.42 11.60
C VAL A 16 62.49 -6.46 12.35
N LEU A 17 62.06 -6.94 13.53
CA LEU A 17 62.87 -7.86 14.36
C LEU A 17 62.32 -9.30 14.49
N VAL A 18 61.32 -9.69 13.70
CA VAL A 18 60.78 -11.07 13.70
C VAL A 18 60.87 -11.75 12.32
N LEU A 19 61.29 -11.04 11.28
CA LEU A 19 61.67 -11.66 10.00
C LEU A 19 63.19 -11.89 9.96
N LEU A 20 63.59 -13.16 9.82
CA LEU A 20 64.95 -13.69 9.65
C LEU A 20 65.75 -14.05 10.91
N ALA A 21 65.41 -15.21 11.49
CA ALA A 21 66.39 -16.12 12.09
C ALA A 21 66.06 -17.59 11.70
N LEU A 22 66.65 -18.02 10.58
CA LEU A 22 67.28 -19.32 10.26
C LEU A 22 66.69 -20.60 10.90
N ILE A 23 66.03 -21.48 10.13
CA ILE A 23 66.56 -22.64 9.35
C ILE A 23 66.90 -23.90 10.19
N THR A 24 66.19 -24.99 9.84
CA THR A 24 66.47 -26.46 9.92
C THR A 24 65.90 -27.37 11.04
N PHE A 25 65.25 -28.45 10.54
CA PHE A 25 64.91 -29.78 11.08
C PHE A 25 63.52 -30.02 11.73
N PRO A 26 62.92 -31.21 11.51
CA PRO A 26 61.64 -31.32 10.81
C PRO A 26 60.52 -31.78 11.75
N THR A 27 59.32 -31.26 11.56
CA THR A 27 58.11 -31.83 12.16
C THR A 27 57.03 -31.93 11.10
N ARG A 28 56.40 -33.11 11.06
CA ARG A 28 55.39 -33.54 10.09
C ARG A 28 54.31 -32.48 9.90
N ILE A 29 54.05 -32.13 8.64
CA ILE A 29 52.76 -31.57 8.24
C ILE A 29 51.80 -32.76 8.23
N GLU A 30 51.04 -32.94 9.32
CA GLU A 30 49.75 -33.62 9.21
C GLU A 30 48.83 -32.65 8.45
N ARG A 31 48.41 -33.07 7.25
CA ARG A 31 47.25 -32.46 6.60
C ARG A 31 46.10 -32.53 7.59
N ALA A 32 45.52 -31.38 7.95
CA ALA A 32 44.17 -31.38 8.52
C ALA A 32 43.27 -32.13 7.54
N ALA A 33 42.56 -33.14 8.05
CA ALA A 33 41.57 -33.87 7.28
C ALA A 33 40.52 -32.87 6.74
N PRO A 34 39.96 -33.08 5.53
CA PRO A 34 38.80 -32.32 5.09
C PRO A 34 37.69 -32.45 6.15
N ALA A 35 36.98 -31.35 6.44
CA ALA A 35 35.80 -31.39 7.30
C ALA A 35 34.87 -32.52 6.80
N ALA A 36 34.40 -33.36 7.71
CA ALA A 36 33.53 -34.48 7.34
C ALA A 36 32.25 -33.92 6.69
N GLN A 37 32.08 -34.21 5.40
CA GLN A 37 30.86 -33.91 4.66
C GLN A 37 29.83 -34.98 5.03
N ASN A 38 28.77 -34.60 5.73
CA ASN A 38 27.68 -35.50 6.07
C ASN A 38 26.46 -35.10 5.25
N ILE A 39 25.95 -36.00 4.41
CA ILE A 39 24.64 -35.84 3.79
C ILE A 39 23.61 -35.94 4.93
N THR A 40 22.89 -34.85 5.17
CA THR A 40 21.89 -34.75 6.24
C THR A 40 20.47 -34.96 5.73
N TYR A 41 20.24 -34.71 4.44
CA TYR A 41 18.96 -34.94 3.77
C TYR A 41 19.17 -35.26 2.29
N GLN A 42 18.35 -36.15 1.75
CA GLN A 42 18.31 -36.48 0.34
C GLN A 42 16.87 -36.84 -0.07
N GLU A 43 16.45 -36.36 -1.23
CA GLU A 43 15.13 -36.64 -1.82
C GLU A 43 15.25 -36.67 -3.34
N ASP A 44 14.76 -37.73 -3.97
CA ASP A 44 14.78 -37.94 -5.43
C ASP A 44 13.37 -38.20 -6.01
N PHE A 45 12.34 -38.18 -5.15
CA PHE A 45 10.93 -38.38 -5.47
C PHE A 45 10.60 -39.69 -6.21
N ASN A 46 11.56 -40.60 -6.39
CA ASN A 46 11.43 -41.79 -7.24
C ASN A 46 10.48 -42.84 -6.64
N ASP A 47 10.13 -42.72 -5.37
CA ASP A 47 9.07 -43.51 -4.73
C ASP A 47 7.65 -43.00 -5.05
N GLY A 48 7.54 -41.91 -5.82
CA GLY A 48 6.30 -41.26 -6.20
C GLY A 48 5.63 -40.48 -5.06
N GLN A 49 6.34 -40.23 -3.96
CA GLN A 49 5.87 -39.49 -2.79
C GLN A 49 6.78 -38.27 -2.54
N ALA A 50 6.28 -37.29 -1.81
CA ALA A 50 7.07 -36.14 -1.34
C ALA A 50 7.05 -36.11 0.19
N GLN A 51 7.71 -37.08 0.83
CA GLN A 51 7.69 -37.20 2.28
C GLN A 51 8.48 -36.06 2.92
N GLY A 52 7.87 -35.39 3.92
CA GLY A 52 8.49 -34.22 4.54
C GLY A 52 8.31 -32.91 3.76
N TRP A 53 7.47 -32.92 2.73
CA TRP A 53 7.08 -31.73 1.99
C TRP A 53 5.62 -31.36 2.25
N GLU A 54 5.37 -30.06 2.37
CA GLU A 54 4.05 -29.47 2.30
C GLU A 54 3.87 -28.87 0.91
N LEU A 55 2.97 -29.45 0.11
CA LEU A 55 2.73 -29.06 -1.28
C LEU A 55 1.42 -28.28 -1.39
N GLU A 56 1.50 -27.04 -1.87
CA GLU A 56 0.31 -26.27 -2.24
C GLU A 56 -0.32 -26.80 -3.54
N PRO A 57 -1.64 -26.61 -3.76
CA PRO A 57 -2.31 -27.02 -4.99
C PRO A 57 -1.65 -26.43 -6.24
N GLY A 58 -1.00 -27.28 -7.04
CA GLY A 58 -0.16 -26.87 -8.18
C GLY A 58 1.23 -27.51 -8.11
N TRP A 59 1.64 -27.94 -6.91
CA TRP A 59 2.78 -28.83 -6.71
C TRP A 59 2.33 -30.29 -6.58
N SER A 60 3.01 -31.18 -7.30
CA SER A 60 2.78 -32.63 -7.21
C SER A 60 4.00 -33.42 -7.68
N VAL A 61 4.14 -34.65 -7.20
CA VAL A 61 5.11 -35.59 -7.77
C VAL A 61 4.52 -36.20 -9.04
N LYS A 62 5.23 -36.08 -10.16
CA LYS A 62 4.79 -36.61 -11.46
C LYS A 62 5.93 -37.24 -12.25
N GLU A 63 5.58 -38.11 -13.19
CA GLU A 63 6.56 -38.75 -14.06
C GLU A 63 7.05 -37.77 -15.15
N ASP A 64 8.37 -37.60 -15.29
CA ASP A 64 9.05 -36.88 -16.39
C ASP A 64 10.20 -37.74 -16.90
N GLY A 65 10.12 -38.22 -18.14
CA GLY A 65 11.23 -38.92 -18.79
C GLY A 65 11.63 -40.27 -18.16
N GLY A 66 10.75 -40.91 -17.38
CA GLY A 66 11.00 -42.20 -16.72
C GLY A 66 11.49 -42.10 -15.26
N ASN A 67 11.61 -40.87 -14.72
CA ASN A 67 11.81 -40.58 -13.31
C ASN A 67 10.58 -39.86 -12.74
N TYR A 68 10.44 -39.81 -11.42
CA TYR A 68 9.46 -38.95 -10.76
C TYR A 68 10.12 -37.67 -10.30
N VAL A 69 9.45 -36.54 -10.52
CA VAL A 69 9.95 -35.20 -10.19
C VAL A 69 8.92 -34.43 -9.42
N LEU A 70 9.36 -33.51 -8.57
CA LEU A 70 8.47 -32.56 -7.93
C LEU A 70 8.18 -31.41 -8.88
N ALA A 71 6.93 -31.31 -9.36
CA ALA A 71 6.52 -30.35 -10.38
C ALA A 71 5.56 -29.32 -9.82
N GLY A 72 5.86 -28.03 -10.02
CA GLY A 72 5.06 -26.87 -9.62
C GLY A 72 4.52 -26.08 -10.80
N GLU A 73 3.32 -25.51 -10.66
CA GLU A 73 2.69 -24.58 -11.61
C GLU A 73 1.76 -23.59 -10.91
N GLY A 74 1.79 -22.32 -11.33
CA GLY A 74 1.01 -21.22 -10.74
C GLY A 74 1.72 -20.55 -9.56
N HIS A 75 1.09 -19.59 -8.89
CA HIS A 75 1.69 -18.84 -7.78
C HIS A 75 1.58 -19.57 -6.44
N VAL A 76 2.40 -20.61 -6.25
CA VAL A 76 2.23 -21.62 -5.19
C VAL A 76 3.55 -22.20 -4.69
N TRP A 77 3.55 -22.72 -3.47
CA TRP A 77 4.72 -23.21 -2.75
C TRP A 77 4.81 -24.73 -2.65
N ALA A 78 6.05 -25.23 -2.64
CA ALA A 78 6.45 -26.50 -2.06
C ALA A 78 7.42 -26.23 -0.91
N ARG A 79 6.99 -26.44 0.33
CA ARG A 79 7.79 -26.18 1.54
C ARG A 79 8.41 -27.46 2.06
N SER A 80 9.72 -27.44 2.29
CA SER A 80 10.42 -28.53 2.96
C SER A 80 10.31 -28.36 4.47
N ASN A 81 10.16 -29.46 5.20
CA ASN A 81 10.26 -29.46 6.67
C ASN A 81 11.72 -29.57 7.16
N GLN A 82 12.70 -29.54 6.26
CA GLN A 82 14.11 -29.68 6.58
C GLN A 82 14.72 -28.34 6.98
N TYR A 83 15.28 -28.31 8.19
CA TYR A 83 15.89 -27.13 8.78
C TYR A 83 17.39 -27.08 8.49
N LEU A 84 17.86 -26.00 7.87
CA LEU A 84 19.25 -25.79 7.49
C LEU A 84 19.96 -24.99 8.58
N GLU A 85 20.97 -25.59 9.21
CA GLU A 85 21.73 -24.99 10.31
C GLU A 85 23.25 -25.02 10.03
N GLY A 86 23.93 -23.93 10.39
CA GLY A 86 25.38 -23.78 10.21
C GLY A 86 25.80 -23.71 8.75
N ASP A 87 27.00 -24.24 8.46
CA ASP A 87 27.55 -24.31 7.12
C ASP A 87 26.94 -25.51 6.37
N TYR A 88 26.39 -25.28 5.18
CA TYR A 88 25.78 -26.32 4.36
C TYR A 88 25.92 -26.07 2.86
N ARG A 89 25.66 -27.13 2.10
CA ARG A 89 25.42 -27.11 0.65
C ARG A 89 24.08 -27.76 0.37
N LEU A 90 23.17 -27.01 -0.23
CA LEU A 90 21.92 -27.47 -0.82
C LEU A 90 22.13 -27.59 -2.32
N ALA A 91 22.05 -28.81 -2.86
CA ALA A 91 22.15 -29.06 -4.30
C ALA A 91 20.91 -29.80 -4.80
N PHE A 92 20.46 -29.48 -6.00
CA PHE A 92 19.30 -30.09 -6.64
C PHE A 92 19.33 -29.81 -8.15
N ARG A 93 18.47 -30.48 -8.90
CA ARG A 93 18.26 -30.22 -10.32
C ARG A 93 16.98 -29.43 -10.53
N LEU A 94 17.05 -28.43 -11.39
CA LEU A 94 15.93 -27.55 -11.72
C LEU A 94 15.67 -27.55 -13.23
N LYS A 95 14.43 -27.77 -13.64
CA LYS A 95 13.96 -27.61 -15.02
C LYS A 95 12.88 -26.54 -15.07
N LEU A 96 13.26 -25.32 -15.48
CA LEU A 96 12.30 -24.23 -15.66
C LEU A 96 11.57 -24.41 -17.00
N ILE A 97 10.25 -24.57 -16.95
CA ILE A 97 9.42 -24.73 -18.16
C ILE A 97 9.06 -23.37 -18.73
N ARG A 98 8.60 -22.45 -17.88
CA ARG A 98 8.29 -21.04 -18.21
C ARG A 98 8.17 -20.20 -16.93
N GLY A 99 8.24 -18.89 -17.07
CA GLY A 99 8.04 -17.93 -15.99
C GLY A 99 9.22 -17.87 -15.02
N THR A 100 8.92 -17.56 -13.76
CA THR A 100 9.89 -17.36 -12.69
C THR A 100 9.63 -18.34 -11.55
N ILE A 101 10.71 -18.87 -10.98
CA ILE A 101 10.68 -19.64 -9.74
C ILE A 101 11.54 -18.93 -8.69
N HIS A 102 11.03 -18.84 -7.47
CA HIS A 102 11.81 -18.48 -6.29
C HIS A 102 12.36 -19.73 -5.63
N LEU A 103 13.67 -19.76 -5.42
CA LEU A 103 14.37 -20.77 -4.62
C LEU A 103 14.57 -20.18 -3.23
N ILE A 104 13.73 -20.56 -2.28
CA ILE A 104 13.74 -19.99 -0.93
C ILE A 104 14.77 -20.72 -0.09
N ASP A 105 15.65 -19.93 0.52
CA ASP A 105 16.69 -20.39 1.43
C ASP A 105 16.52 -19.67 2.78
N ARG A 106 16.61 -20.43 3.88
CA ARG A 106 16.55 -19.90 5.25
C ARG A 106 15.29 -19.10 5.60
N ASN A 107 14.13 -19.64 5.28
CA ASN A 107 12.86 -19.11 5.76
C ASN A 107 12.70 -19.36 7.27
N ASN A 108 12.62 -18.28 8.05
CA ASN A 108 12.48 -18.32 9.51
C ASN A 108 11.64 -17.14 10.04
N GLU A 109 11.62 -16.98 11.37
CA GLU A 109 10.87 -15.95 12.11
C GLU A 109 11.41 -14.51 11.99
N ILE A 110 12.61 -14.34 11.42
CA ILE A 110 13.25 -13.05 11.19
C ILE A 110 13.09 -12.65 9.72
N GLY A 111 13.15 -13.60 8.80
CA GLY A 111 13.05 -13.33 7.38
C GLY A 111 13.29 -14.55 6.50
N ARG A 112 13.57 -14.30 5.22
CA ARG A 112 13.99 -15.30 4.23
C ARG A 112 14.98 -14.72 3.25
N TYR A 113 15.88 -15.55 2.74
CA TYR A 113 16.53 -15.31 1.45
C TYR A 113 15.75 -16.06 0.38
N PHE A 114 15.68 -15.51 -0.82
CA PHE A 114 15.18 -16.25 -1.95
C PHE A 114 15.85 -15.80 -3.24
N ILE A 115 16.05 -16.77 -4.12
CA ILE A 115 16.73 -16.57 -5.39
C ILE A 115 15.66 -16.58 -6.48
N GLY A 116 15.44 -15.43 -7.12
CA GLY A 116 14.62 -15.35 -8.32
C GLY A 116 15.37 -15.95 -9.48
N PHE A 117 14.86 -17.04 -10.06
CA PHE A 117 15.48 -17.74 -11.18
C PHE A 117 14.58 -17.68 -12.41
N THR A 118 15.12 -17.17 -13.52
CA THR A 118 14.42 -16.98 -14.80
C THR A 118 15.24 -17.52 -15.96
N SER A 119 14.68 -17.51 -17.19
CA SER A 119 15.44 -17.84 -18.40
C SER A 119 16.57 -16.86 -18.74
N SER A 120 16.57 -15.67 -18.14
CA SER A 120 17.48 -14.57 -18.49
C SER A 120 18.38 -14.12 -17.34
N SER A 121 18.12 -14.57 -16.11
CA SER A 121 18.85 -14.09 -14.93
C SER A 121 18.68 -14.99 -13.70
N SER A 122 19.53 -14.75 -12.71
CA SER A 122 19.28 -15.09 -11.31
C SER A 122 19.54 -13.88 -10.40
N SER A 123 18.72 -13.69 -9.36
CA SER A 123 18.97 -12.63 -8.37
C SER A 123 18.70 -13.09 -6.94
N LEU A 124 19.58 -12.71 -6.01
CA LEU A 124 19.40 -12.91 -4.57
C LEU A 124 18.55 -11.78 -4.02
N ASN A 125 17.53 -12.13 -3.26
CA ASN A 125 16.66 -11.20 -2.58
C ASN A 125 16.55 -11.62 -1.11
N MET A 126 16.30 -10.68 -0.24
CA MET A 126 16.10 -10.89 1.19
C MET A 126 14.84 -10.15 1.64
N GLN A 127 14.08 -10.80 2.52
CA GLN A 127 12.90 -10.21 3.14
C GLN A 127 13.00 -10.41 4.64
N PHE A 128 13.04 -9.33 5.40
CA PHE A 128 12.88 -9.32 6.85
C PHE A 128 11.42 -9.03 7.20
N TRP A 129 10.92 -9.73 8.20
CA TRP A 129 9.60 -9.47 8.74
C TRP A 129 9.64 -8.26 9.67
N PRO A 130 8.63 -7.37 9.64
CA PRO A 130 7.41 -7.45 8.83
C PRO A 130 7.48 -6.82 7.43
N ASP A 131 8.33 -5.81 7.20
CA ASP A 131 8.19 -4.90 6.04
C ASP A 131 9.52 -4.56 5.31
N GLU A 132 10.64 -5.15 5.72
CA GLU A 132 11.94 -4.86 5.11
C GLU A 132 12.21 -5.83 3.96
N PHE A 133 12.36 -5.28 2.76
CA PHE A 133 12.57 -6.07 1.56
C PHE A 133 13.74 -5.50 0.77
N HIS A 134 14.77 -6.33 0.62
CA HIS A 134 15.99 -6.02 -0.10
C HIS A 134 16.04 -6.89 -1.35
N GLN A 135 15.75 -6.29 -2.50
CA GLN A 135 15.86 -6.98 -3.78
C GLN A 135 17.24 -6.87 -4.38
N ASP A 136 17.60 -7.82 -5.23
CA ASP A 136 18.83 -7.82 -6.04
C ASP A 136 20.12 -7.56 -5.22
N LEU A 137 20.21 -8.16 -4.03
CA LEU A 137 21.44 -8.17 -3.21
C LEU A 137 22.63 -8.67 -4.02
N GLU A 138 22.39 -9.65 -4.88
CA GLU A 138 23.31 -10.13 -5.91
C GLU A 138 22.53 -10.43 -7.18
N HIS A 139 23.17 -10.30 -8.35
CA HIS A 139 22.50 -10.50 -9.64
C HIS A 139 23.44 -11.07 -10.71
N SER A 140 22.89 -11.90 -11.59
CA SER A 140 23.52 -12.45 -12.78
C SER A 140 22.58 -12.35 -13.98
N ASP A 141 23.05 -11.75 -15.08
CA ASP A 141 22.34 -11.70 -16.38
C ASP A 141 22.60 -12.95 -17.25
N ARG A 142 23.10 -14.03 -16.65
CA ARG A 142 23.37 -15.28 -17.40
C ARG A 142 22.05 -15.90 -17.83
N SER A 143 21.96 -16.24 -19.11
CA SER A 143 20.77 -16.88 -19.65
C SER A 143 20.75 -18.39 -19.34
N HIS A 144 19.57 -18.89 -19.00
CA HIS A 144 19.28 -20.29 -18.68
C HIS A 144 18.33 -20.87 -19.71
N SER A 145 18.61 -22.08 -20.18
CA SER A 145 17.79 -22.71 -21.21
C SER A 145 16.50 -23.24 -20.60
N LEU A 146 15.36 -22.73 -21.04
CA LEU A 146 14.06 -23.32 -20.70
C LEU A 146 13.99 -24.77 -21.18
N LEU A 147 13.20 -25.59 -20.49
CA LEU A 147 12.97 -27.01 -20.78
C LEU A 147 14.22 -27.91 -20.63
N ALA A 148 15.35 -27.36 -20.20
CA ALA A 148 16.57 -28.10 -19.86
C ALA A 148 16.72 -28.24 -18.34
N TRP A 149 17.36 -29.32 -17.91
CA TRP A 149 17.75 -29.49 -16.51
C TRP A 149 19.05 -28.73 -16.25
N HIS A 150 19.06 -27.97 -15.16
CA HIS A 150 20.21 -27.26 -14.63
C HIS A 150 20.60 -27.84 -13.27
N ASP A 151 21.90 -28.00 -13.03
CA ASP A 151 22.42 -28.38 -11.72
C ASP A 151 22.56 -27.12 -10.86
N ILE A 152 21.80 -27.03 -9.78
CA ILE A 152 21.76 -25.88 -8.88
C ILE A 152 22.51 -26.20 -7.60
N GLU A 153 23.37 -25.28 -7.15
CA GLU A 153 23.99 -25.34 -5.82
C GLU A 153 23.87 -24.01 -5.08
N ILE A 154 23.38 -24.08 -3.84
CA ILE A 154 23.40 -23.00 -2.86
C ILE A 154 24.36 -23.43 -1.75
N VAL A 155 25.45 -22.69 -1.57
CA VAL A 155 26.47 -22.98 -0.56
C VAL A 155 26.53 -21.85 0.43
N SER A 156 26.28 -22.17 1.71
CA SER A 156 26.49 -21.25 2.81
C SER A 156 27.67 -21.69 3.68
N THR A 157 28.61 -20.78 3.89
CA THR A 157 29.77 -20.97 4.78
C THR A 157 30.05 -19.69 5.59
N GLY A 158 29.97 -19.77 6.91
CA GLY A 158 30.09 -18.61 7.80
C GLY A 158 29.01 -17.56 7.49
N ASN A 159 29.46 -16.37 7.10
CA ASN A 159 28.61 -15.25 6.66
C ASN A 159 28.51 -15.13 5.12
N THR A 160 28.92 -16.16 4.38
CA THR A 160 28.93 -16.15 2.91
C THR A 160 27.88 -17.08 2.34
N LEU A 161 27.09 -16.58 1.38
CA LEU A 161 26.15 -17.35 0.57
C LEU A 161 26.58 -17.30 -0.91
N SER A 162 26.63 -18.42 -1.60
CA SER A 162 26.98 -18.46 -3.03
C SER A 162 26.03 -19.34 -3.82
N PHE A 163 25.75 -18.93 -5.06
CA PHE A 163 24.82 -19.60 -5.96
C PHE A 163 25.50 -19.99 -7.25
N HIS A 164 25.37 -21.26 -7.62
CA HIS A 164 26.04 -21.87 -8.77
C HIS A 164 25.00 -22.58 -9.64
N VAL A 165 25.18 -22.46 -10.96
CA VAL A 165 24.33 -23.10 -11.97
C VAL A 165 25.23 -23.80 -12.99
N ASP A 166 25.04 -25.11 -13.14
CA ASP A 166 25.84 -26.01 -14.00
C ASP A 166 27.35 -25.96 -13.66
N GLY A 167 27.65 -25.92 -12.36
CA GLY A 167 29.01 -25.85 -11.83
C GLY A 167 29.72 -24.50 -12.06
N GLN A 168 29.02 -23.49 -12.58
CA GLN A 168 29.53 -22.13 -12.66
C GLN A 168 28.91 -21.27 -11.56
N GLN A 169 29.75 -20.58 -10.80
CA GLN A 169 29.30 -19.60 -9.81
C GLN A 169 28.70 -18.39 -10.51
N GLU A 170 27.46 -18.04 -10.16
CA GLU A 170 26.76 -16.87 -10.69
C GLU A 170 27.07 -15.65 -9.84
N TRP A 171 26.99 -15.79 -8.52
CA TRP A 171 27.28 -14.72 -7.57
C TRP A 171 27.68 -15.25 -6.18
N THR A 172 28.18 -14.35 -5.34
CA THR A 172 28.54 -14.61 -3.94
C THR A 172 28.23 -13.39 -3.12
N HIS A 173 27.43 -13.59 -2.08
CA HIS A 173 27.02 -12.59 -1.12
C HIS A 173 27.73 -12.78 0.21
N VAL A 174 28.11 -11.69 0.87
CA VAL A 174 28.74 -11.70 2.20
C VAL A 174 27.98 -10.76 3.13
N GLU A 175 27.50 -11.31 4.24
CA GLU A 175 26.79 -10.57 5.28
C GLU A 175 27.73 -10.00 6.35
N ASP A 176 27.29 -8.92 7.01
CA ASP A 176 28.02 -8.32 8.13
C ASP A 176 27.98 -9.21 9.38
N GLU A 177 26.92 -10.00 9.56
CA GLU A 177 26.74 -10.95 10.65
C GLU A 177 26.65 -12.40 10.14
N SER A 178 26.72 -13.38 11.06
CA SER A 178 26.55 -14.79 10.69
C SER A 178 25.13 -15.06 10.20
N LEU A 179 25.01 -15.74 9.06
CA LEU A 179 23.72 -16.06 8.46
C LEU A 179 22.87 -16.94 9.40
N THR A 180 21.59 -16.62 9.54
CA THR A 180 20.65 -17.32 10.43
C THR A 180 20.20 -18.66 9.84
N SER A 181 19.73 -19.58 10.69
CA SER A 181 19.23 -20.90 10.26
C SER A 181 17.77 -20.82 9.80
N GLY A 182 17.31 -21.74 8.95
CA GLY A 182 15.91 -21.72 8.48
C GLY A 182 15.55 -22.86 7.53
N LEU A 183 14.28 -22.90 7.12
CA LEU A 183 13.75 -23.88 6.16
C LEU A 183 14.09 -23.49 4.72
N PHE A 184 14.05 -24.43 3.79
CA PHE A 184 14.09 -24.14 2.35
C PHE A 184 12.77 -24.52 1.66
N ALA A 185 12.48 -23.87 0.54
CA ALA A 185 11.25 -24.10 -0.21
C ALA A 185 11.41 -23.69 -1.68
N PHE A 186 10.42 -24.06 -2.49
CA PHE A 186 10.31 -23.64 -3.88
C PHE A 186 8.97 -22.95 -4.10
N GLU A 187 8.95 -21.83 -4.81
CA GLU A 187 7.72 -21.10 -5.13
C GLU A 187 7.71 -20.78 -6.61
N THR A 188 6.74 -21.32 -7.35
CA THR A 188 6.45 -20.85 -8.71
C THR A 188 5.65 -19.57 -8.62
N LEU A 189 5.84 -18.64 -9.57
CA LEU A 189 5.05 -17.39 -9.69
C LEU A 189 3.92 -17.50 -10.73
N ASP A 190 3.13 -16.42 -10.87
CA ASP A 190 2.04 -16.37 -11.85
C ASP A 190 2.50 -16.72 -13.27
N GLY A 191 1.80 -17.68 -13.88
CA GLY A 191 2.12 -18.20 -15.21
C GLY A 191 3.37 -19.08 -15.27
N ALA A 192 4.08 -19.30 -14.16
CA ALA A 192 5.29 -20.11 -14.10
C ALA A 192 5.01 -21.61 -13.98
N GLN A 193 5.98 -22.41 -14.43
CA GLN A 193 6.00 -23.86 -14.26
C GLN A 193 7.45 -24.34 -14.17
N ALA A 194 7.77 -25.19 -13.21
CA ALA A 194 9.13 -25.67 -12.95
C ALA A 194 9.14 -27.05 -12.30
N TYR A 195 10.15 -27.87 -12.58
CA TYR A 195 10.36 -29.19 -11.98
C TYR A 195 11.66 -29.23 -11.17
N ILE A 196 11.63 -29.95 -10.06
CA ILE A 196 12.75 -30.16 -9.13
C ILE A 196 13.00 -31.66 -8.98
N ASP A 197 14.28 -32.04 -8.93
CA ASP A 197 14.72 -33.42 -8.73
C ASP A 197 16.07 -33.48 -8.00
N ASP A 198 16.48 -34.67 -7.54
CA ASP A 198 17.81 -34.98 -7.00
C ASP A 198 18.31 -34.01 -5.89
N ILE A 199 17.47 -33.74 -4.88
CA ILE A 199 17.79 -32.82 -3.76
C ILE A 199 18.77 -33.50 -2.80
N VAL A 200 19.86 -32.81 -2.46
CA VAL A 200 20.88 -33.25 -1.50
C VAL A 200 21.31 -32.08 -0.62
N VAL A 201 21.20 -32.25 0.70
CA VAL A 201 21.74 -31.31 1.70
C VAL A 201 22.95 -31.95 2.37
N THR A 202 24.07 -31.24 2.35
CA THR A 202 25.33 -31.63 3.02
C THR A 202 25.69 -30.58 4.06
N SER A 203 25.94 -30.97 5.31
CA SER A 203 26.41 -30.06 6.36
C SER A 203 27.93 -30.14 6.56
N TYR A 204 28.52 -29.03 7.00
CA TYR A 204 29.96 -28.85 7.18
C TYR A 204 30.33 -28.43 8.61
N SER A 205 30.05 -29.24 9.64
CA SER A 205 30.81 -29.16 10.91
C SER A 205 30.66 -30.42 11.77
N GLY A 206 31.68 -30.70 12.59
CA GLY A 206 31.78 -31.92 13.41
C GLY A 206 30.94 -31.89 14.70
N GLN A 207 29.62 -32.09 14.58
CA GLN A 207 28.78 -32.75 15.58
C GLN A 207 27.56 -33.33 14.84
N PRO A 208 27.13 -34.58 15.13
CA PRO A 208 25.89 -35.11 14.57
C PRO A 208 24.71 -34.30 15.11
N ALA A 209 23.73 -34.03 14.24
CA ALA A 209 22.43 -33.50 14.63
C ALA A 209 21.90 -34.32 15.81
N ALA A 210 21.68 -33.67 16.95
CA ALA A 210 20.91 -34.27 18.02
C ALA A 210 19.50 -34.48 17.45
N ALA A 211 19.14 -35.73 17.22
CA ALA A 211 17.74 -36.13 17.07
C ALA A 211 17.02 -35.75 18.36
N THR A 212 16.51 -34.52 18.42
CA THR A 212 15.51 -34.14 19.41
C THR A 212 14.23 -34.83 18.99
N SER A 213 13.90 -35.89 19.74
CA SER A 213 12.62 -36.56 19.66
C SER A 213 11.51 -35.52 19.73
N ALA A 214 10.83 -35.32 18.61
CA ALA A 214 9.50 -34.73 18.58
C ALA A 214 8.63 -35.42 19.64
N PRO A 215 7.80 -34.69 20.40
CA PRO A 215 6.84 -35.33 21.29
C PRO A 215 5.95 -36.25 20.45
N ALA A 216 5.79 -37.49 20.93
CA ALA A 216 5.19 -38.60 20.22
C ALA A 216 3.92 -38.20 19.46
N ALA A 217 3.95 -38.41 18.14
CA ALA A 217 2.78 -38.37 17.29
C ALA A 217 1.69 -39.27 17.89
N ALA A 218 0.53 -38.68 18.19
CA ALA A 218 -0.67 -39.45 18.38
C ALA A 218 -0.93 -40.24 17.08
N THR A 219 -1.03 -41.56 17.22
CA THR A 219 -1.35 -42.52 16.15
C THR A 219 -2.40 -41.96 15.19
N PRO A 220 -2.15 -41.89 13.87
CA PRO A 220 -3.16 -41.44 12.93
C PRO A 220 -4.30 -42.47 12.93
N ALA A 221 -5.51 -42.00 13.23
CA ALA A 221 -6.72 -42.74 12.92
C ALA A 221 -6.75 -43.01 11.40
N PRO A 222 -7.23 -44.18 10.95
CA PRO A 222 -7.24 -44.52 9.54
C PRO A 222 -8.08 -43.51 8.75
N ALA A 223 -7.55 -43.14 7.58
CA ALA A 223 -8.15 -42.22 6.62
C ALA A 223 -9.65 -42.49 6.45
N ALA A 224 -10.46 -41.55 6.93
CA ALA A 224 -11.82 -41.41 6.45
C ALA A 224 -11.70 -40.97 4.98
N GLN A 225 -12.28 -41.78 4.11
CA GLN A 225 -12.37 -41.53 2.69
C GLN A 225 -12.88 -40.10 2.41
N SER A 226 -12.18 -39.45 1.48
CA SER A 226 -12.49 -38.21 0.80
C SER A 226 -13.99 -37.84 0.80
N ALA A 227 -14.33 -36.80 1.57
CA ALA A 227 -15.31 -35.84 1.09
C ALA A 227 -14.61 -35.06 -0.04
N SER A 228 -15.25 -34.96 -1.21
CA SER A 228 -14.73 -34.18 -2.34
C SER A 228 -14.31 -32.80 -1.87
N ALA A 229 -13.05 -32.42 -2.08
CA ALA A 229 -12.60 -31.05 -1.85
C ALA A 229 -13.49 -30.12 -2.68
N SER A 230 -14.35 -29.35 -2.02
CA SER A 230 -15.05 -28.26 -2.66
C SER A 230 -13.99 -27.23 -3.08
N ASN A 231 -13.76 -27.10 -4.38
CA ASN A 231 -12.90 -26.04 -4.90
C ASN A 231 -13.58 -24.70 -4.60
N PHE A 232 -13.03 -23.95 -3.64
CA PHE A 232 -13.45 -22.59 -3.35
C PHE A 232 -12.74 -21.68 -4.34
N THR A 233 -13.51 -20.94 -5.14
CA THR A 233 -12.95 -19.94 -6.06
C THR A 233 -13.56 -18.59 -5.74
N TRP A 234 -12.72 -17.66 -5.32
CA TRP A 234 -13.09 -16.28 -5.07
C TRP A 234 -13.50 -15.59 -6.37
N VAL A 235 -14.56 -14.80 -6.26
CA VAL A 235 -15.04 -13.91 -7.31
C VAL A 235 -14.53 -12.52 -7.00
N ARG A 236 -13.67 -11.98 -7.86
CA ARG A 236 -13.31 -10.56 -7.85
C ARG A 236 -14.54 -9.75 -8.19
N THR A 237 -15.04 -8.94 -7.26
CA THR A 237 -16.28 -8.19 -7.48
C THR A 237 -16.05 -6.89 -8.27
N GLY A 238 -14.79 -6.52 -8.49
CA GLY A 238 -14.39 -5.27 -9.15
C GLY A 238 -14.18 -4.12 -8.18
N GLY A 239 -14.53 -4.32 -6.89
CA GLY A 239 -14.31 -3.41 -5.76
C GLY A 239 -15.00 -2.05 -5.88
N PRO A 240 -15.23 -1.31 -4.78
CA PRO A 240 -15.40 0.13 -4.94
C PRO A 240 -14.11 0.72 -5.51
N ILE A 241 -14.18 1.97 -5.93
CA ILE A 241 -12.96 2.72 -6.23
C ILE A 241 -12.16 2.96 -4.95
N GLY A 242 -10.87 3.18 -5.12
CA GLY A 242 -9.94 3.52 -4.05
C GLY A 242 -8.52 3.21 -4.48
N GLY A 243 -7.56 3.48 -3.58
CA GLY A 243 -6.14 3.33 -3.86
C GLY A 243 -5.44 4.67 -4.05
N LEU A 244 -4.31 4.66 -4.75
CA LEU A 244 -3.49 5.84 -5.03
C LEU A 244 -3.29 5.91 -6.55
N GLY A 245 -4.20 6.61 -7.22
CA GLY A 245 -4.12 6.86 -8.65
C GLY A 245 -3.10 7.94 -8.94
N TYR A 246 -2.14 7.66 -9.83
CA TYR A 246 -1.01 8.57 -10.07
C TYR A 246 -1.04 9.27 -11.42
N ASP A 247 -1.32 8.55 -12.51
CA ASP A 247 -1.15 9.08 -13.85
C ASP A 247 -2.38 8.80 -14.74
N ILE A 248 -2.59 9.65 -15.75
CA ILE A 248 -3.58 9.46 -16.82
C ILE A 248 -3.03 9.96 -18.16
N ARG A 249 -3.16 9.12 -19.21
CA ARG A 249 -2.78 9.45 -20.58
C ARG A 249 -3.82 9.00 -21.59
N MET A 250 -4.26 9.91 -22.43
CA MET A 250 -5.10 9.71 -23.60
C MET A 250 -4.24 9.66 -24.84
N GLN A 251 -4.57 8.75 -25.73
CA GLN A 251 -3.95 8.68 -27.03
C GLN A 251 -4.38 9.92 -27.86
N PRO A 252 -3.43 10.72 -28.42
CA PRO A 252 -3.78 12.01 -29.04
C PRO A 252 -4.69 11.95 -30.28
N ASP A 253 -4.58 10.91 -31.12
CA ASP A 253 -5.39 10.75 -32.33
C ASP A 253 -6.71 10.00 -32.08
N ASN A 254 -6.80 9.27 -30.97
CA ASN A 254 -7.99 8.59 -30.51
C ASN A 254 -8.10 8.66 -28.98
N PRO A 255 -8.63 9.76 -28.43
CA PRO A 255 -8.69 9.95 -26.98
C PRO A 255 -9.65 9.00 -26.25
N ASP A 256 -10.37 8.13 -26.97
CA ASP A 256 -11.14 7.06 -26.36
C ASP A 256 -10.26 5.88 -25.91
N ILE A 257 -9.00 5.84 -26.35
CA ILE A 257 -7.96 4.95 -25.84
C ILE A 257 -7.17 5.70 -24.76
N MET A 258 -7.24 5.19 -23.54
CA MET A 258 -6.71 5.85 -22.35
C MET A 258 -5.98 4.87 -21.46
N TYR A 259 -5.06 5.38 -20.64
CA TYR A 259 -4.28 4.62 -19.69
C TYR A 259 -4.24 5.33 -18.34
N VAL A 260 -4.33 4.58 -17.24
CA VAL A 260 -4.14 5.09 -15.87
C VAL A 260 -3.24 4.17 -15.06
N THR A 261 -2.68 4.70 -13.98
CA THR A 261 -1.82 3.95 -13.05
C THR A 261 -2.31 4.05 -11.62
N ASP A 262 -2.01 3.03 -10.82
CA ASP A 262 -2.29 2.95 -9.38
C ASP A 262 -1.12 2.29 -8.63
N ALA A 263 -0.91 2.72 -7.38
CA ALA A 263 0.19 2.25 -6.52
C ALA A 263 0.12 0.77 -6.11
N TRP A 264 -1.07 0.15 -6.17
CA TRP A 264 -1.28 -1.22 -5.74
C TRP A 264 -1.68 -2.12 -6.90
N ALA A 265 -2.51 -1.62 -7.83
CA ALA A 265 -3.10 -2.43 -8.89
C ALA A 265 -2.42 -2.29 -10.27
N GLY A 266 -1.37 -1.47 -10.38
CA GLY A 266 -0.57 -1.33 -11.59
C GLY A 266 -1.21 -0.44 -12.66
N ALA A 267 -1.11 -0.83 -13.92
CA ALA A 267 -1.58 -0.07 -15.07
C ALA A 267 -2.91 -0.61 -15.62
N PHE A 268 -3.77 0.31 -16.07
CA PHE A 268 -5.07 0.01 -16.67
C PHE A 268 -5.22 0.69 -18.01
N LYS A 269 -6.05 0.10 -18.87
CA LYS A 269 -6.41 0.62 -20.20
C LYS A 269 -7.93 0.71 -20.36
N SER A 270 -8.38 1.81 -20.94
CA SER A 270 -9.72 1.96 -21.50
C SER A 270 -9.63 2.09 -23.03
N THR A 271 -10.65 1.59 -23.73
CA THR A 271 -10.81 1.74 -25.19
C THR A 271 -12.18 2.28 -25.57
N ASP A 272 -12.95 2.74 -24.59
CA ASP A 272 -14.33 3.22 -24.74
C ASP A 272 -14.52 4.62 -24.11
N GLY A 273 -13.44 5.40 -24.03
CA GLY A 273 -13.48 6.77 -23.53
C GLY A 273 -13.65 6.87 -22.02
N GLY A 274 -13.07 5.92 -21.27
CA GLY A 274 -13.05 5.90 -19.81
C GLY A 274 -14.27 5.24 -19.16
N ASN A 275 -15.19 4.64 -19.94
CA ASN A 275 -16.37 3.99 -19.39
C ASN A 275 -16.00 2.68 -18.67
N THR A 276 -15.08 1.90 -19.23
CA THR A 276 -14.55 0.67 -18.62
C THR A 276 -13.02 0.60 -18.71
N TRP A 277 -12.42 -0.06 -17.71
CA TRP A 277 -10.98 -0.19 -17.54
C TRP A 277 -10.57 -1.64 -17.31
N PHE A 278 -9.43 -2.03 -17.87
CA PHE A 278 -8.85 -3.38 -17.76
C PHE A 278 -7.38 -3.30 -17.35
N GLN A 279 -6.97 -4.14 -16.40
CA GLN A 279 -5.55 -4.27 -16.02
C GLN A 279 -4.71 -4.74 -17.21
N ILE A 280 -3.51 -4.18 -17.33
CA ILE A 280 -2.57 -4.45 -18.42
C ILE A 280 -1.15 -4.67 -17.85
N ASN A 281 -0.99 -5.58 -16.89
CA ASN A 281 0.25 -5.73 -16.11
C ASN A 281 1.18 -6.87 -16.56
N THR A 282 0.83 -7.62 -17.60
CA THR A 282 1.59 -8.81 -18.02
C THR A 282 3.04 -8.46 -18.36
N GLY A 283 4.01 -9.09 -17.69
CA GLY A 283 5.43 -8.84 -17.88
C GLY A 283 6.05 -7.80 -16.94
N ILE A 284 5.24 -7.10 -16.13
CA ILE A 284 5.72 -6.35 -14.97
C ILE A 284 5.91 -7.37 -13.83
N ASP A 285 7.16 -7.62 -13.46
CA ASP A 285 7.58 -8.64 -12.49
C ASP A 285 7.89 -8.07 -11.10
N LEU A 286 8.08 -6.76 -10.97
CA LEU A 286 8.30 -6.10 -9.67
C LEU A 286 7.04 -6.12 -8.81
N ARG A 287 7.23 -6.38 -7.52
CA ARG A 287 6.17 -6.57 -6.52
C ARG A 287 6.48 -5.87 -5.21
N THR A 288 5.43 -5.43 -4.52
CA THR A 288 5.51 -4.79 -3.20
C THR A 288 4.34 -5.22 -2.30
N GLY A 289 4.26 -4.62 -1.12
CA GLY A 289 3.20 -4.86 -0.13
C GLY A 289 3.42 -6.13 0.68
N GLN A 290 2.60 -6.30 1.73
CA GLN A 290 2.76 -7.39 2.70
C GLN A 290 2.66 -8.79 2.09
N SER A 291 1.81 -8.96 1.08
CA SER A 291 1.66 -10.24 0.36
C SER A 291 2.57 -10.38 -0.85
N GLY A 292 3.28 -9.32 -1.25
CA GLY A 292 4.08 -9.33 -2.47
C GLY A 292 3.26 -9.41 -3.77
N ASP A 293 1.99 -8.99 -3.74
CA ASP A 293 1.11 -9.01 -4.94
C ASP A 293 0.98 -7.63 -5.61
N ALA A 294 1.29 -6.55 -4.88
CA ALA A 294 1.04 -5.19 -5.36
C ALA A 294 2.02 -4.80 -6.47
N ILE A 295 1.52 -4.06 -7.48
CA ILE A 295 2.27 -3.63 -8.66
C ILE A 295 2.35 -2.09 -8.66
N PRO A 296 3.47 -1.49 -8.19
CA PRO A 296 3.51 -0.08 -7.87
C PRO A 296 3.88 0.79 -9.08
N VAL A 297 3.02 0.83 -10.10
CA VAL A 297 3.25 1.68 -11.28
C VAL A 297 2.93 3.12 -10.92
N PHE A 298 3.94 3.98 -10.99
CA PHE A 298 3.80 5.40 -10.67
C PHE A 298 3.37 6.22 -11.90
N CYS A 299 4.12 6.15 -12.99
CA CYS A 299 3.83 6.94 -14.20
C CYS A 299 3.69 6.06 -15.44
N ILE A 300 2.97 6.57 -16.43
CA ILE A 300 2.84 5.98 -17.76
C ILE A 300 2.90 7.08 -18.82
N THR A 301 3.56 6.80 -19.94
CA THR A 301 3.66 7.73 -21.07
C THR A 301 3.46 6.98 -22.38
N ILE A 302 2.71 7.60 -23.29
CA ILE A 302 2.54 7.14 -24.68
C ILE A 302 3.66 7.77 -25.52
N ASP A 303 4.37 6.96 -26.32
CA ASP A 303 5.35 7.49 -27.27
C ASP A 303 4.62 8.33 -28.35
N PRO A 304 4.96 9.63 -28.52
CA PRO A 304 4.30 10.51 -29.48
C PRO A 304 4.56 10.10 -30.96
N ASN A 305 5.54 9.24 -31.22
CA ASN A 305 5.93 8.78 -32.54
C ASN A 305 5.25 7.48 -32.95
N ASN A 306 4.79 6.70 -31.96
CA ASN A 306 4.11 5.43 -32.17
C ASN A 306 3.26 5.09 -30.94
N TYR A 307 1.94 5.29 -31.05
CA TYR A 307 1.01 5.11 -29.92
C TYR A 307 0.84 3.67 -29.44
N ASN A 308 1.44 2.68 -30.11
CA ASN A 308 1.56 1.32 -29.58
C ASN A 308 2.72 1.17 -28.58
N ILE A 309 3.65 2.12 -28.53
CA ILE A 309 4.77 2.10 -27.59
C ILE A 309 4.38 2.87 -26.33
N LEU A 310 4.46 2.19 -25.19
CA LEU A 310 4.22 2.76 -23.87
C LEU A 310 5.44 2.59 -22.98
N TRP A 311 5.65 3.55 -22.09
CA TRP A 311 6.65 3.50 -21.04
C TRP A 311 5.99 3.59 -19.68
N ALA A 312 6.41 2.76 -18.73
CA ALA A 312 5.93 2.78 -17.36
C ALA A 312 7.11 2.90 -16.39
N GLY A 313 6.94 3.72 -15.36
CA GLY A 313 7.90 3.90 -14.27
C GLY A 313 7.31 3.43 -12.94
N LEU A 314 8.08 2.71 -12.13
CA LEU A 314 7.62 2.15 -10.86
C LEU A 314 8.14 2.93 -9.66
N GLN A 315 7.43 2.80 -8.53
CA GLN A 315 7.80 3.39 -7.25
C GLN A 315 8.83 2.51 -6.52
N ASN A 316 9.83 3.15 -5.90
CA ASN A 316 10.85 2.62 -4.98
C ASN A 316 11.73 1.47 -5.47
N LEU A 317 11.48 0.89 -6.64
CA LEU A 317 12.14 -0.33 -7.12
C LEU A 317 12.95 -0.08 -8.41
N GLY A 318 13.10 1.18 -8.83
CA GLY A 318 13.91 1.57 -9.99
C GLY A 318 13.40 1.02 -11.34
N GLY A 319 12.20 0.45 -11.35
CA GLY A 319 11.61 -0.19 -12.52
C GLY A 319 11.26 0.82 -13.61
N ILE A 320 11.80 0.60 -14.81
CA ILE A 320 11.36 1.23 -16.05
C ILE A 320 10.98 0.10 -16.99
N TYR A 321 9.77 0.14 -17.55
CA TYR A 321 9.26 -0.87 -18.46
C TYR A 321 8.82 -0.24 -19.76
N ARG A 322 8.97 -1.02 -20.84
CA ARG A 322 8.50 -0.68 -22.18
C ARG A 322 7.49 -1.71 -22.64
N SER A 323 6.44 -1.26 -23.30
CA SER A 323 5.52 -2.09 -24.07
C SER A 323 5.54 -1.63 -25.52
N ASP A 324 5.57 -2.56 -26.48
CA ASP A 324 5.49 -2.25 -27.92
C ASP A 324 4.13 -2.62 -28.53
N ASN A 325 3.15 -3.00 -27.71
CA ASN A 325 1.84 -3.50 -28.14
C ASN A 325 0.67 -2.87 -27.35
N GLY A 326 0.82 -1.62 -26.93
CA GLY A 326 -0.22 -0.83 -26.28
C GLY A 326 -0.59 -1.39 -24.91
N GLY A 327 0.38 -1.92 -24.18
CA GLY A 327 0.26 -2.39 -22.80
C GLY A 327 -0.03 -3.89 -22.64
N GLN A 328 -0.19 -4.66 -23.71
CA GLN A 328 -0.51 -6.09 -23.58
C GLN A 328 0.61 -6.88 -22.90
N THR A 329 1.87 -6.55 -23.20
CA THR A 329 3.05 -7.09 -22.51
C THR A 329 4.09 -6.01 -22.26
N TRP A 330 4.83 -6.16 -21.16
CA TRP A 330 5.88 -5.24 -20.73
C TRP A 330 7.23 -5.94 -20.62
N GLU A 331 8.29 -5.19 -20.89
CA GLU A 331 9.67 -5.64 -20.72
C GLU A 331 10.48 -4.61 -19.92
N LYS A 332 11.26 -5.08 -18.95
CA LYS A 332 12.12 -4.24 -18.11
C LYS A 332 13.24 -3.60 -18.95
N ARG A 333 13.55 -2.34 -18.67
CA ARG A 333 14.52 -1.49 -19.36
C ARG A 333 15.30 -0.64 -18.37
N THR A 334 16.09 -1.28 -17.52
CA THR A 334 16.80 -0.63 -16.38
C THR A 334 18.32 -0.67 -16.47
N ARG A 335 18.90 -1.14 -17.59
CA ARG A 335 20.36 -1.19 -17.74
C ARG A 335 20.93 0.23 -17.70
N GLY A 336 21.91 0.46 -16.81
CA GLY A 336 22.53 1.77 -16.60
C GLY A 336 21.84 2.66 -15.55
N ILE A 337 20.70 2.22 -15.00
CA ILE A 337 20.13 2.81 -13.79
C ILE A 337 20.98 2.36 -12.59
N VAL A 338 21.50 3.32 -11.83
CA VAL A 338 22.43 3.05 -10.72
C VAL A 338 21.70 2.88 -9.40
N GLU A 339 20.67 3.69 -9.15
CA GLU A 339 20.02 3.70 -7.84
C GLU A 339 19.18 2.44 -7.60
N GLN A 340 18.62 1.77 -8.61
CA GLN A 340 17.84 0.53 -8.45
C GLN A 340 16.81 0.63 -7.30
N ASP A 341 17.04 -0.07 -6.19
CA ASP A 341 16.26 0.02 -4.96
C ASP A 341 16.34 1.42 -4.32
N GLY A 342 15.19 1.99 -3.97
CA GLY A 342 15.07 3.36 -3.47
C GLY A 342 14.96 4.43 -4.56
N LEU A 343 14.81 4.04 -5.83
CA LEU A 343 14.45 4.94 -6.94
C LEU A 343 12.97 4.81 -7.28
N SER A 344 12.23 5.92 -7.20
CA SER A 344 10.90 6.04 -7.81
C SER A 344 10.99 6.81 -9.12
N ILE A 345 10.47 6.26 -10.21
CA ILE A 345 10.37 6.97 -11.48
C ILE A 345 9.09 7.81 -11.47
N ARG A 346 9.26 9.13 -11.46
CA ARG A 346 8.17 10.10 -11.25
C ARG A 346 7.60 10.66 -12.56
N GLY A 347 8.31 10.50 -13.69
CA GLY A 347 7.85 10.92 -15.01
C GLY A 347 8.78 10.45 -16.13
N ILE A 348 8.23 10.23 -17.33
CA ILE A 348 8.96 9.80 -18.52
C ILE A 348 8.52 10.66 -19.71
N SER A 349 9.47 11.14 -20.51
CA SER A 349 9.21 11.92 -21.73
C SER A 349 10.04 11.39 -22.90
N ILE A 350 9.43 11.31 -24.08
CA ILE A 350 10.05 10.82 -25.32
C ILE A 350 10.20 12.00 -26.29
N GLU A 351 11.34 12.09 -26.97
CA GLU A 351 11.60 13.12 -27.96
C GLU A 351 10.64 13.01 -29.17
N PRO A 352 9.89 14.08 -29.51
CA PRO A 352 9.11 14.10 -30.73
C PRO A 352 10.00 13.96 -31.97
N GLY A 353 9.60 13.06 -32.88
CA GLY A 353 10.36 12.66 -34.06
C GLY A 353 11.36 11.52 -33.83
N ASN A 354 11.60 11.07 -32.59
CA ASN A 354 12.62 10.06 -32.30
C ASN A 354 12.34 9.22 -31.04
N SER A 355 11.73 8.04 -31.22
CA SER A 355 11.46 7.06 -30.15
C SER A 355 12.70 6.54 -29.41
N ASN A 356 13.92 6.76 -29.92
CA ASN A 356 15.13 6.28 -29.25
C ASN A 356 15.64 7.23 -28.17
N ILE A 357 15.16 8.47 -28.12
CA ILE A 357 15.59 9.45 -27.11
C ILE A 357 14.50 9.58 -26.05
N ILE A 358 14.79 9.06 -24.87
CA ILE A 358 13.86 9.02 -23.74
C ILE A 358 14.55 9.66 -22.53
N TYR A 359 13.78 10.41 -21.75
CA TYR A 359 14.19 10.97 -20.47
C TYR A 359 13.31 10.42 -19.35
N ALA A 360 13.90 10.09 -18.21
CA ALA A 360 13.19 9.63 -17.02
C ALA A 360 13.58 10.48 -15.81
N ALA A 361 12.59 11.03 -15.13
CA ALA A 361 12.73 11.81 -13.90
C ALA A 361 12.53 10.90 -12.68
N GLY A 362 13.41 11.03 -11.68
CA GLY A 362 13.44 10.13 -10.54
C GLY A 362 13.53 10.85 -9.18
N GLU A 363 13.00 10.16 -8.18
CA GLU A 363 13.16 10.42 -6.75
C GLU A 363 14.06 9.34 -6.14
N ILE A 364 15.07 9.78 -5.38
CA ILE A 364 15.97 8.90 -4.63
C ILE A 364 15.65 9.04 -3.15
N SER A 365 15.21 7.95 -2.53
CA SER A 365 14.92 7.87 -1.09
C SER A 365 16.17 8.13 -0.24
N SER A 366 16.00 8.66 0.98
CA SER A 366 17.13 9.05 1.82
C SER A 366 18.10 7.94 2.16
N TRP A 367 17.55 6.77 2.50
CA TRP A 367 18.32 5.61 2.86
C TRP A 367 19.23 5.16 1.72
N ARG A 368 18.83 5.38 0.46
CA ARG A 368 19.64 5.01 -0.70
C ARG A 368 20.87 5.89 -0.89
N TRP A 369 20.77 7.20 -0.63
CA TRP A 369 21.91 8.11 -0.83
C TRP A 369 22.70 8.42 0.44
N LYS A 370 22.11 8.20 1.61
CA LYS A 370 22.74 8.46 2.92
C LYS A 370 23.16 7.18 3.67
N GLY A 371 22.62 6.02 3.28
CA GLY A 371 22.76 4.76 4.00
C GLY A 371 21.85 4.64 5.23
N SER A 372 20.98 5.63 5.48
CA SER A 372 19.98 5.60 6.57
C SER A 372 18.80 6.50 6.25
N ILE A 373 17.63 6.22 6.84
CA ILE A 373 16.47 7.12 6.75
C ILE A 373 16.84 8.52 7.27
N SER A 374 16.33 9.55 6.61
CA SER A 374 16.65 10.95 6.89
C SER A 374 15.39 11.81 6.82
N SER A 375 14.50 11.60 7.79
CA SER A 375 13.21 12.29 7.89
C SER A 375 13.36 13.82 7.92
N GLY A 376 12.38 14.47 7.29
CA GLY A 376 12.10 15.90 7.37
C GLY A 376 11.09 16.21 8.49
N ARG A 377 10.34 17.31 8.34
CA ARG A 377 9.27 17.71 9.27
C ARG A 377 8.10 16.72 9.25
N GLU A 378 7.72 16.24 8.07
CA GLU A 378 6.59 15.33 7.86
C GLU A 378 7.02 14.04 7.16
N PHE A 379 7.84 14.14 6.11
CA PHE A 379 8.15 13.01 5.23
C PHE A 379 9.65 12.81 5.03
N ASP A 380 10.02 11.69 4.41
CA ASP A 380 11.40 11.42 4.05
C ASP A 380 11.97 12.53 3.16
N ARG A 381 13.25 12.89 3.40
CA ARG A 381 13.96 13.83 2.54
C ARG A 381 14.54 13.10 1.33
N THR A 382 14.37 13.71 0.16
CA THR A 382 14.66 13.06 -1.12
C THR A 382 15.66 13.85 -1.95
N MET A 383 16.44 13.13 -2.74
CA MET A 383 17.20 13.70 -3.85
C MET A 383 16.51 13.34 -5.17
N GLY A 384 16.97 13.94 -6.27
CA GLY A 384 16.47 13.65 -7.60
C GLY A 384 17.55 13.27 -8.59
N VAL A 385 17.09 12.66 -9.68
CA VAL A 385 17.91 12.27 -10.82
C VAL A 385 17.12 12.46 -12.11
N VAL A 386 17.80 12.83 -13.19
CA VAL A 386 17.26 12.73 -14.55
C VAL A 386 18.15 11.79 -15.34
N TYR A 387 17.54 10.74 -15.87
CA TYR A 387 18.15 9.76 -16.77
C TYR A 387 17.81 10.08 -18.22
N LYS A 388 18.73 9.73 -19.13
CA LYS A 388 18.56 9.79 -20.57
C LYS A 388 18.98 8.47 -21.21
N SER A 389 18.18 7.99 -22.15
CA SER A 389 18.56 6.94 -23.10
C SER A 389 18.59 7.53 -24.52
N THR A 390 19.49 7.02 -25.36
CA THR A 390 19.57 7.37 -26.80
C THR A 390 19.46 6.16 -27.71
N ASP A 391 19.08 5.01 -27.17
CA ASP A 391 19.02 3.71 -27.84
C ASP A 391 17.69 2.97 -27.59
N GLY A 392 16.60 3.71 -27.33
CA GLY A 392 15.29 3.10 -27.14
C GLY A 392 15.09 2.48 -25.75
N GLY A 393 15.86 2.95 -24.76
CA GLY A 393 15.87 2.51 -23.37
C GLY A 393 16.71 1.26 -23.09
N GLU A 394 17.55 0.84 -24.03
CA GLU A 394 18.47 -0.28 -23.84
C GLU A 394 19.61 0.05 -22.87
N ASN A 395 20.01 1.32 -22.80
CA ASN A 395 20.95 1.85 -21.81
C ASN A 395 20.54 3.25 -21.34
N TRP A 396 20.70 3.49 -20.05
CA TRP A 396 20.41 4.76 -19.40
C TRP A 396 21.67 5.40 -18.82
N GLN A 397 21.73 6.73 -18.91
CA GLN A 397 22.77 7.55 -18.30
C GLN A 397 22.13 8.68 -17.49
N ALA A 398 22.56 8.85 -16.24
CA ALA A 398 22.17 10.00 -15.45
C ALA A 398 22.82 11.28 -16.01
N ILE A 399 22.00 12.26 -16.32
CA ILE A 399 22.40 13.57 -16.87
C ILE A 399 22.18 14.73 -15.88
N TRP A 400 21.51 14.46 -14.75
CA TRP A 400 21.38 15.39 -13.64
C TRP A 400 21.18 14.63 -12.32
N ARG A 401 21.71 15.16 -11.22
CA ARG A 401 21.37 14.79 -9.84
C ARG A 401 21.34 16.04 -8.97
N GLY A 402 20.46 16.10 -7.98
CA GLY A 402 20.40 17.24 -7.06
C GLY A 402 19.51 17.01 -5.84
N ASP A 403 19.41 18.06 -5.01
CA ASP A 403 18.83 17.99 -3.66
C ASP A 403 17.30 17.91 -3.61
N SER A 404 16.62 17.73 -4.74
CA SER A 404 15.17 17.61 -4.82
C SER A 404 14.79 16.62 -5.91
N LEU A 405 13.76 15.79 -5.69
CA LEU A 405 13.26 14.86 -6.70
C LEU A 405 12.92 15.58 -8.02
N ALA A 406 13.09 14.92 -9.16
CA ALA A 406 12.61 15.41 -10.45
C ALA A 406 11.26 14.75 -10.79
N ARG A 407 10.32 15.49 -11.41
CA ARG A 407 8.98 14.95 -11.75
C ARG A 407 8.59 15.11 -13.22
N TYR A 408 8.22 16.30 -13.67
CA TYR A 408 7.84 16.53 -15.08
C TYR A 408 9.03 16.99 -15.92
N ILE A 409 9.14 16.43 -17.14
CA ILE A 409 10.14 16.78 -18.14
C ILE A 409 9.43 17.26 -19.41
N TRP A 410 9.68 18.49 -19.83
CA TRP A 410 9.19 19.02 -21.11
C TRP A 410 10.32 19.23 -22.10
N ILE A 411 10.09 18.79 -23.34
CA ILE A 411 10.99 18.96 -24.47
C ILE A 411 10.36 20.02 -25.38
N ASP A 412 11.09 21.09 -25.67
CA ASP A 412 10.62 22.11 -26.61
C ASP A 412 10.54 21.49 -28.02
N PRO A 413 9.33 21.41 -28.63
CA PRO A 413 9.17 20.78 -29.94
C PRO A 413 9.76 21.61 -31.09
N THR A 414 10.13 22.86 -30.85
CA THR A 414 10.79 23.75 -31.81
C THR A 414 12.31 23.74 -31.69
N ASP A 415 12.85 23.27 -30.56
CA ASP A 415 14.27 23.03 -30.31
C ASP A 415 14.45 21.87 -29.32
N MET A 416 14.68 20.66 -29.82
CA MET A 416 14.80 19.44 -28.98
C MET A 416 15.99 19.47 -27.99
N LYS A 417 16.87 20.46 -28.07
CA LYS A 417 17.93 20.68 -27.07
C LYS A 417 17.44 21.45 -25.85
N THR A 418 16.32 22.14 -25.96
CA THR A 418 15.73 22.91 -24.88
C THR A 418 14.81 22.02 -24.05
N LEU A 419 15.16 21.83 -22.78
CA LEU A 419 14.48 20.96 -21.83
C LEU A 419 14.11 21.73 -20.57
N TYR A 420 12.96 21.41 -19.98
CA TYR A 420 12.52 21.90 -18.69
C TYR A 420 12.25 20.73 -17.74
N VAL A 421 12.73 20.83 -16.50
CA VAL A 421 12.48 19.82 -15.46
C VAL A 421 11.95 20.51 -14.21
N SER A 422 10.78 20.08 -13.74
CA SER A 422 10.25 20.46 -12.43
C SER A 422 10.82 19.59 -11.32
N THR A 423 11.00 20.17 -10.14
CA THR A 423 11.53 19.45 -8.97
C THR A 423 10.70 19.69 -7.71
N GLY A 424 10.61 18.67 -6.87
CA GLY A 424 9.80 18.67 -5.66
C GLY A 424 8.35 18.20 -5.88
N ILE A 425 7.64 18.00 -4.78
CA ILE A 425 6.23 17.60 -4.74
C ILE A 425 5.65 17.97 -3.36
N PHE A 426 4.33 17.81 -3.19
CA PHE A 426 3.62 18.21 -1.97
C PHE A 426 3.98 17.37 -0.72
N ASP A 427 4.31 16.09 -0.87
CA ASP A 427 4.52 15.10 0.22
C ASP A 427 5.97 14.57 0.33
N ARG A 428 6.94 15.26 -0.27
CA ARG A 428 8.37 14.95 -0.07
C ARG A 428 9.16 16.21 0.19
N GLU A 429 10.10 16.12 1.11
CA GLU A 429 10.98 17.23 1.45
C GLU A 429 12.31 17.11 0.70
N ALA A 430 12.91 18.24 0.35
CA ALA A 430 14.20 18.27 -0.34
C ALA A 430 15.34 17.90 0.63
N ALA A 431 16.40 17.26 0.12
CA ALA A 431 17.58 16.89 0.91
C ALA A 431 18.27 18.10 1.57
N ASN A 432 18.18 19.28 0.95
CA ASN A 432 18.70 20.55 1.45
C ASN A 432 17.72 21.32 2.36
N SER A 433 16.61 20.71 2.79
CA SER A 433 15.70 21.27 3.79
C SER A 433 16.20 21.01 5.22
N TYR A 434 15.95 21.96 6.11
CA TYR A 434 16.35 21.92 7.51
C TYR A 434 15.13 22.06 8.40
N TRP A 435 14.61 20.92 8.88
CA TRP A 435 13.42 20.88 9.73
C TRP A 435 13.64 21.55 11.10
N ASP A 436 14.86 21.50 11.64
CA ASP A 436 15.24 22.06 12.94
C ASP A 436 15.28 23.59 12.94
N ARG A 437 15.39 24.20 11.76
CA ARG A 437 15.37 25.65 11.56
C ARG A 437 14.13 26.13 10.80
N GLU A 438 13.22 25.22 10.46
CA GLU A 438 12.05 25.48 9.61
C GLU A 438 12.43 26.14 8.27
N GLU A 439 13.58 25.79 7.71
CA GLU A 439 14.08 26.35 6.46
C GLU A 439 13.75 25.40 5.29
N ALA A 440 12.94 25.90 4.36
CA ALA A 440 12.61 25.21 3.11
C ALA A 440 13.85 25.14 2.19
N GLY A 441 14.15 23.93 1.71
CA GLY A 441 15.09 23.71 0.62
C GLY A 441 14.42 23.79 -0.76
N GLY A 442 14.76 22.85 -1.64
CA GLY A 442 14.24 22.74 -3.00
C GLY A 442 15.23 23.19 -4.07
N VAL A 443 14.89 22.89 -5.33
CA VAL A 443 15.68 23.22 -6.52
C VAL A 443 14.89 24.10 -7.50
N GLY A 444 13.55 24.00 -7.53
CA GLY A 444 12.68 24.74 -8.44
C GLY A 444 12.62 24.12 -9.83
N ILE A 445 12.79 24.94 -10.88
CA ILE A 445 12.74 24.52 -12.27
C ILE A 445 14.13 24.57 -12.88
N LEU A 446 14.53 23.50 -13.54
CA LEU A 446 15.77 23.39 -14.29
C LEU A 446 15.50 23.59 -15.78
N LYS A 447 16.40 24.30 -16.45
CA LYS A 447 16.41 24.47 -17.91
C LYS A 447 17.75 24.03 -18.47
N SER A 448 17.70 23.25 -19.55
CA SER A 448 18.84 22.94 -20.42
C SER A 448 18.57 23.51 -21.81
N THR A 449 19.62 23.87 -22.55
CA THR A 449 19.55 24.30 -23.95
C THR A 449 20.56 23.54 -24.83
N ASP A 450 21.09 22.42 -24.32
CA ASP A 450 22.08 21.58 -24.98
C ASP A 450 21.75 20.08 -24.90
N GLY A 451 20.47 19.76 -24.71
CA GLY A 451 19.95 18.39 -24.66
C GLY A 451 20.28 17.67 -23.36
N GLY A 452 20.44 18.43 -22.26
CA GLY A 452 20.65 17.91 -20.91
C GLY A 452 22.11 17.75 -20.50
N GLN A 453 23.07 18.33 -21.25
CA GLN A 453 24.49 18.28 -20.86
C GLN A 453 24.79 19.27 -19.74
N ASN A 454 24.17 20.45 -19.79
CA ASN A 454 24.25 21.46 -18.74
C ASN A 454 22.84 21.91 -18.34
N TRP A 455 22.71 22.26 -17.06
CA TRP A 455 21.47 22.69 -16.43
C TRP A 455 21.67 23.97 -15.64
N ARG A 456 20.66 24.85 -15.67
CA ARG A 456 20.57 26.01 -14.78
C ARG A 456 19.17 26.11 -14.18
N GLN A 457 19.08 26.70 -13.00
CA GLN A 457 17.79 27.03 -12.40
C GLN A 457 17.18 28.27 -13.07
N VAL A 458 15.86 28.27 -13.25
CA VAL A 458 15.09 29.35 -13.89
C VAL A 458 13.94 29.77 -12.97
N ASN A 459 14.32 30.23 -11.76
CA ASN A 459 13.39 30.42 -10.63
C ASN A 459 13.01 31.88 -10.35
N ASN A 460 13.39 32.83 -11.22
CA ASN A 460 13.16 34.24 -10.93
C ASN A 460 11.64 34.53 -10.85
N GLY A 461 11.16 34.92 -9.68
CA GLY A 461 9.74 35.17 -9.38
C GLY A 461 9.01 34.00 -8.71
N LEU A 462 9.60 32.79 -8.64
CA LEU A 462 9.07 31.68 -7.84
C LEU A 462 9.35 31.94 -6.35
N GLN A 463 8.33 31.81 -5.51
CA GLN A 463 8.47 31.99 -4.05
C GLN A 463 8.60 30.66 -3.31
N ASN A 464 8.11 29.58 -3.91
CA ASN A 464 8.25 28.21 -3.40
C ASN A 464 8.95 27.35 -4.47
N LEU A 465 9.93 26.54 -4.05
CA LEU A 465 10.77 25.74 -4.94
C LEU A 465 10.34 24.27 -5.03
N TYR A 466 9.24 23.90 -4.39
CA TYR A 466 8.57 22.61 -4.56
C TYR A 466 7.56 22.70 -5.70
N ILE A 467 8.07 22.55 -6.93
CA ILE A 467 7.28 22.63 -8.16
C ILE A 467 6.81 21.22 -8.50
N GLY A 468 5.68 20.85 -7.88
CA GLY A 468 5.09 19.53 -8.05
C GLY A 468 4.55 19.29 -9.45
N THR A 469 4.20 20.33 -10.21
CA THR A 469 3.62 20.19 -11.55
C THR A 469 4.06 21.31 -12.48
N LEU A 470 4.25 20.97 -13.74
CA LEU A 470 4.67 21.89 -14.79
C LEU A 470 4.04 21.44 -16.09
N PHE A 471 3.48 22.38 -16.85
CA PHE A 471 2.88 22.12 -18.15
C PHE A 471 3.32 23.17 -19.18
N MET A 472 3.77 22.70 -20.35
CA MET A 472 4.18 23.58 -21.45
C MET A 472 2.97 23.89 -22.34
N HIS A 473 2.81 25.15 -22.70
CA HIS A 473 1.69 25.58 -23.55
C HIS A 473 1.77 24.90 -24.94
N PRO A 474 0.67 24.33 -25.45
CA PRO A 474 0.68 23.41 -26.61
C PRO A 474 1.00 24.09 -27.95
N ARG A 475 1.02 25.43 -28.00
CA ARG A 475 1.30 26.21 -29.22
C ARG A 475 2.50 27.14 -29.11
N ASP A 476 3.04 27.35 -27.91
CA ASP A 476 4.18 28.25 -27.69
C ASP A 476 5.01 27.72 -26.52
N PRO A 477 6.18 27.11 -26.78
CA PRO A 477 7.00 26.48 -25.74
C PRO A 477 7.62 27.48 -24.75
N HIS A 478 7.53 28.79 -25.00
CA HIS A 478 7.98 29.82 -24.06
C HIS A 478 6.93 30.14 -22.98
N ILE A 479 5.71 29.63 -23.10
CA ILE A 479 4.68 29.77 -22.08
C ILE A 479 4.61 28.48 -21.27
N LEU A 480 4.84 28.56 -19.97
CA LEU A 480 4.73 27.42 -19.06
C LEU A 480 3.89 27.79 -17.84
N LEU A 481 3.10 26.84 -17.38
CA LEU A 481 2.28 26.93 -16.19
C LEU A 481 2.84 25.96 -15.13
N ALA A 482 3.02 26.45 -13.90
CA ALA A 482 3.57 25.67 -12.80
C ALA A 482 2.66 25.74 -11.58
N GLY A 483 2.53 24.61 -10.88
CA GLY A 483 1.90 24.53 -9.56
C GLY A 483 2.97 24.27 -8.51
N ALA A 484 2.94 25.08 -7.44
CA ALA A 484 3.91 25.01 -6.35
C ALA A 484 3.23 24.71 -5.01
N GLY A 485 3.93 23.99 -4.14
CA GLY A 485 3.54 23.80 -2.75
C GLY A 485 4.07 22.52 -2.11
N ASN A 486 4.26 22.56 -0.79
CA ASN A 486 4.65 21.44 0.04
C ASN A 486 3.87 21.47 1.37
N ASN A 487 3.59 20.30 1.95
CA ASN A 487 2.85 20.21 3.20
C ASN A 487 3.60 20.86 4.37
N ALA A 488 4.89 20.56 4.48
CA ALA A 488 5.76 21.06 5.54
C ALA A 488 6.22 22.52 5.32
N TYR A 489 6.17 23.00 4.08
CA TYR A 489 6.65 24.32 3.66
C TYR A 489 5.63 25.00 2.70
N PRO A 490 4.50 25.50 3.23
CA PRO A 490 3.41 26.04 2.42
C PRO A 490 3.65 27.47 1.91
N GLU A 491 4.63 28.19 2.46
CA GLU A 491 4.89 29.60 2.10
C GLU A 491 5.22 29.73 0.61
N GLY A 492 4.57 30.69 -0.07
CA GLY A 492 4.77 30.90 -1.51
C GLY A 492 4.14 29.83 -2.41
N ALA A 493 3.31 28.92 -1.88
CA ALA A 493 2.53 28.00 -2.72
C ALA A 493 1.53 28.76 -3.61
N GLY A 494 1.17 28.16 -4.74
CA GLY A 494 0.19 28.71 -5.68
C GLY A 494 0.48 28.38 -7.14
N ILE A 495 -0.17 29.13 -8.03
CA ILE A 495 -0.06 28.97 -9.49
C ILE A 495 0.87 30.04 -10.06
N TYR A 496 1.83 29.60 -10.89
CA TYR A 496 2.83 30.46 -11.53
C TYR A 496 2.80 30.33 -13.05
N LEU A 497 2.90 31.46 -13.74
CA LEU A 497 2.94 31.53 -15.20
C LEU A 497 4.22 32.24 -15.66
N THR A 498 4.87 31.68 -16.68
CA THR A 498 5.93 32.36 -17.44
C THR A 498 5.49 32.51 -18.90
N THR A 499 5.98 33.56 -19.57
CA THR A 499 5.77 33.78 -21.01
C THR A 499 7.07 34.04 -21.77
N ASP A 500 8.22 33.80 -21.13
CA ASP A 500 9.55 34.02 -21.70
C ASP A 500 10.47 32.78 -21.56
N GLY A 501 9.86 31.61 -21.46
CA GLY A 501 10.54 30.33 -21.36
C GLY A 501 11.21 30.13 -20.01
N GLY A 502 10.59 30.61 -18.94
CA GLY A 502 11.01 30.42 -17.55
C GLY A 502 11.97 31.47 -17.01
N GLU A 503 12.38 32.47 -17.79
CA GLU A 503 13.32 33.49 -17.29
C GLU A 503 12.67 34.36 -16.21
N ASN A 504 11.36 34.60 -16.29
CA ASN A 504 10.58 35.29 -15.29
C ASN A 504 9.24 34.58 -15.05
N TRP A 505 8.87 34.42 -13.77
CA TRP A 505 7.62 33.84 -13.32
C TRP A 505 6.77 34.88 -12.59
N VAL A 506 5.47 34.82 -12.83
CA VAL A 506 4.46 35.64 -12.15
C VAL A 506 3.50 34.71 -11.42
N GLN A 507 3.24 34.99 -10.16
CA GLN A 507 2.17 34.30 -9.41
C GLN A 507 0.82 34.84 -9.90
N VAL A 508 -0.04 33.95 -10.40
CA VAL A 508 -1.29 34.29 -11.11
C VAL A 508 -2.55 33.78 -10.42
N GLY A 509 -2.42 32.95 -9.38
CA GLY A 509 -3.58 32.44 -8.64
C GLY A 509 -3.23 31.76 -7.31
N LEU A 510 -4.20 31.85 -6.38
CA LEU A 510 -4.23 31.22 -5.05
C LEU A 510 -2.91 31.27 -4.26
N GLU A 511 -2.65 32.41 -3.63
CA GLU A 511 -1.53 32.53 -2.68
C GLU A 511 -1.70 31.54 -1.52
N SER A 512 -0.62 30.84 -1.18
CA SER A 512 -0.53 29.89 -0.06
C SER A 512 -1.40 28.62 -0.19
N SER A 513 -1.95 28.34 -1.37
CA SER A 513 -2.65 27.07 -1.66
C SER A 513 -1.75 26.10 -2.39
N ARG A 514 -1.70 24.85 -1.93
CA ARG A 514 -0.92 23.78 -2.56
C ARG A 514 -1.58 23.35 -3.87
N ILE A 515 -0.86 23.44 -4.98
CA ILE A 515 -1.30 23.03 -6.31
C ILE A 515 -0.55 21.76 -6.72
N THR A 516 -1.29 20.71 -7.05
CA THR A 516 -0.74 19.37 -7.31
C THR A 516 -0.71 19.01 -8.79
N SER A 517 -1.58 19.60 -9.61
CA SER A 517 -1.59 19.43 -11.07
C SER A 517 -2.08 20.69 -11.79
N VAL A 518 -1.53 20.98 -12.97
CA VAL A 518 -1.93 22.08 -13.88
C VAL A 518 -1.84 21.61 -15.33
N GLU A 519 -2.74 22.06 -16.19
CA GLU A 519 -2.69 21.78 -17.64
C GLU A 519 -3.45 22.82 -18.47
N PHE A 520 -2.94 23.10 -19.68
CA PHE A 520 -3.66 23.85 -20.71
C PHE A 520 -4.52 22.91 -21.54
N ALA A 521 -5.74 23.32 -21.89
CA ALA A 521 -6.54 22.59 -22.86
C ALA A 521 -5.89 22.67 -24.26
N SER A 522 -5.53 21.52 -24.83
CA SER A 522 -4.89 21.48 -26.15
C SER A 522 -5.84 21.93 -27.29
N SER A 523 -7.14 21.71 -27.11
CA SER A 523 -8.22 22.15 -28.00
C SER A 523 -8.36 23.68 -28.04
N ASP A 524 -8.31 24.34 -26.88
CA ASP A 524 -8.31 25.79 -26.72
C ASP A 524 -7.39 26.25 -25.58
N PRO A 525 -6.15 26.67 -25.87
CA PRO A 525 -5.16 27.05 -24.86
C PRO A 525 -5.46 28.35 -24.10
N ASN A 526 -6.56 29.06 -24.40
CA ASN A 526 -7.09 30.07 -23.48
C ASN A 526 -7.69 29.44 -22.22
N ILE A 527 -8.06 28.15 -22.28
CA ILE A 527 -8.58 27.41 -21.15
C ILE A 527 -7.43 26.65 -20.50
N ALA A 528 -7.35 26.76 -19.18
CA ALA A 528 -6.41 26.01 -18.36
C ALA A 528 -7.08 25.57 -17.06
N TYR A 529 -6.55 24.51 -16.46
CA TYR A 529 -7.03 23.94 -15.21
C TYR A 529 -5.90 23.87 -14.19
N ALA A 530 -6.28 23.95 -12.92
CA ALA A 530 -5.38 23.74 -11.79
C ALA A 530 -6.11 23.00 -10.66
N GLY A 531 -5.44 22.04 -10.04
CA GLY A 531 -6.02 21.17 -9.03
C GLY A 531 -5.24 21.15 -7.72
N GLY A 532 -5.94 20.98 -6.61
CA GLY A 532 -5.40 20.79 -5.26
C GLY A 532 -6.35 19.96 -4.39
N ALA A 533 -6.08 19.86 -3.09
CA ALA A 533 -6.83 18.99 -2.15
C ALA A 533 -8.34 19.24 -2.15
N GLU A 534 -8.76 20.50 -2.13
CA GLU A 534 -10.17 20.89 -2.00
C GLU A 534 -10.63 21.78 -3.16
N ILE A 535 -9.76 22.00 -4.15
CA ILE A 535 -9.95 22.99 -5.21
C ILE A 535 -9.75 22.35 -6.58
N PHE A 536 -10.62 22.74 -7.51
CA PHE A 536 -10.45 22.47 -8.94
C PHE A 536 -10.82 23.74 -9.70
N LEU A 537 -9.81 24.42 -10.22
CA LEU A 537 -9.93 25.74 -10.82
C LEU A 537 -9.92 25.66 -12.33
N ARG A 538 -10.58 26.64 -12.93
CA ARG A 538 -10.58 26.87 -14.37
C ARG A 538 -10.18 28.32 -14.67
N SER A 539 -9.39 28.48 -15.72
CA SER A 539 -9.02 29.76 -16.32
C SER A 539 -9.67 29.89 -17.71
N GLU A 540 -10.00 31.12 -18.10
CA GLU A 540 -10.57 31.48 -19.42
C GLU A 540 -9.61 32.34 -20.27
N ASP A 541 -8.45 32.71 -19.74
CA ASP A 541 -7.54 33.71 -20.34
C ASP A 541 -6.08 33.26 -20.45
N GLY A 542 -5.89 31.94 -20.50
CA GLY A 542 -4.59 31.28 -20.64
C GLY A 542 -3.82 31.21 -19.32
N GLY A 543 -4.53 30.97 -18.21
CA GLY A 543 -3.95 30.80 -16.88
C GLY A 543 -3.57 32.10 -16.17
N LYS A 544 -4.02 33.27 -16.64
CA LYS A 544 -3.70 34.56 -16.02
C LYS A 544 -4.65 34.89 -14.87
N THR A 545 -5.90 34.48 -14.97
CA THR A 545 -6.90 34.56 -13.90
C THR A 545 -7.61 33.23 -13.73
N TRP A 546 -8.05 32.97 -12.50
CA TRP A 546 -8.58 31.68 -12.06
C TRP A 546 -9.87 31.87 -11.29
N SER A 547 -10.82 30.96 -11.53
CA SER A 547 -12.07 30.88 -10.78
C SER A 547 -12.40 29.43 -10.47
N GLU A 548 -12.98 29.19 -9.31
CA GLU A 548 -13.71 27.93 -9.07
C GLU A 548 -14.97 27.94 -9.94
N PRO A 549 -15.25 26.86 -10.69
CA PRO A 549 -16.54 26.70 -11.34
C PRO A 549 -17.65 26.79 -10.29
N GLU A 550 -18.78 27.43 -10.61
CA GLU A 550 -19.94 27.40 -9.70
C GLU A 550 -20.40 25.95 -9.52
N THR A 551 -20.11 25.36 -8.36
CA THR A 551 -20.52 24.01 -8.00
C THR A 551 -21.73 24.05 -7.05
N THR A 552 -22.49 22.96 -6.99
CA THR A 552 -23.62 22.81 -6.06
C THR A 552 -23.21 22.25 -4.70
N ARG A 553 -21.91 22.06 -4.44
CA ARG A 553 -21.42 21.40 -3.21
C ARG A 553 -20.81 22.37 -2.22
N VAL A 554 -21.02 22.05 -0.95
CA VAL A 554 -20.50 22.81 0.19
C VAL A 554 -19.02 22.48 0.46
N SER A 555 -18.55 21.29 0.09
CA SER A 555 -17.19 20.81 0.35
C SER A 555 -16.57 20.12 -0.89
N GLY A 556 -15.61 20.79 -1.51
CA GLY A 556 -14.71 20.22 -2.51
C GLY A 556 -15.32 19.85 -3.87
N TRP A 557 -14.52 19.15 -4.67
CA TRP A 557 -14.82 18.69 -6.02
C TRP A 557 -14.89 17.15 -6.06
N GLY A 558 -15.45 16.59 -7.15
CA GLY A 558 -15.56 15.13 -7.34
C GLY A 558 -16.99 14.55 -7.24
N PRO A 559 -17.17 13.25 -7.51
CA PRO A 559 -18.50 12.61 -7.59
C PRO A 559 -19.22 12.52 -6.24
N ALA A 560 -20.55 12.30 -6.26
CA ALA A 560 -21.38 12.33 -5.05
C ALA A 560 -21.08 11.17 -4.11
N GLY A 561 -21.01 11.47 -2.80
CA GLY A 561 -20.71 10.48 -1.77
C GLY A 561 -19.30 9.89 -1.86
N ILE A 562 -18.38 10.49 -2.61
CA ILE A 562 -16.98 10.07 -2.76
C ILE A 562 -16.05 11.24 -2.43
N GLN A 563 -15.07 11.02 -1.56
CA GLN A 563 -14.00 11.99 -1.34
C GLN A 563 -12.85 11.70 -2.31
N ALA A 564 -12.67 12.57 -3.30
CA ALA A 564 -11.67 12.38 -4.35
C ALA A 564 -10.22 12.43 -3.83
N GLY A 565 -9.97 13.21 -2.77
CA GLY A 565 -8.62 13.64 -2.43
C GLY A 565 -8.17 14.77 -3.37
N PHE A 566 -6.88 14.86 -3.67
CA PHE A 566 -6.37 15.80 -4.67
C PHE A 566 -6.07 15.11 -6.01
N PRO A 567 -6.10 15.86 -7.13
CA PRO A 567 -5.59 15.40 -8.41
C PRO A 567 -4.08 15.14 -8.29
N ILE A 568 -3.62 13.92 -8.58
CA ILE A 568 -2.18 13.71 -8.81
C ILE A 568 -1.83 14.12 -10.23
N ASP A 569 -2.69 13.71 -11.17
CA ASP A 569 -2.64 14.12 -12.56
C ASP A 569 -4.06 14.17 -13.14
N PHE A 570 -4.26 15.02 -14.14
CA PHE A 570 -5.47 15.06 -14.94
C PHE A 570 -5.10 15.35 -16.38
N GLN A 571 -6.02 15.08 -17.29
CA GLN A 571 -5.85 15.42 -18.69
C GLN A 571 -7.14 15.98 -19.29
N VAL A 572 -7.01 17.08 -20.02
CA VAL A 572 -8.10 17.68 -20.77
C VAL A 572 -8.22 16.96 -22.11
N ASP A 573 -9.44 16.56 -22.46
CA ASP A 573 -9.70 15.90 -23.74
C ASP A 573 -9.28 16.83 -24.90
N PRO A 574 -8.42 16.38 -25.82
CA PRO A 574 -7.95 17.23 -26.93
C PRO A 574 -9.07 17.58 -27.93
N ARG A 575 -10.28 17.00 -27.79
CA ARG A 575 -11.46 17.31 -28.60
C ARG A 575 -12.35 18.38 -27.98
N ASP A 576 -12.39 18.49 -26.65
CA ASP A 576 -13.31 19.36 -25.92
C ASP A 576 -12.66 19.91 -24.65
N PRO A 577 -12.43 21.23 -24.53
CA PRO A 577 -11.78 21.81 -23.38
C PRO A 577 -12.61 21.71 -22.09
N ASN A 578 -13.90 21.36 -22.14
CA ASN A 578 -14.72 21.16 -20.94
C ASN A 578 -14.68 19.74 -20.39
N ARG A 579 -14.10 18.79 -21.15
CA ARG A 579 -14.04 17.38 -20.79
C ARG A 579 -12.68 17.09 -20.15
N VAL A 580 -12.67 16.79 -18.85
CA VAL A 580 -11.44 16.56 -18.09
C VAL A 580 -11.55 15.26 -17.31
N PHE A 581 -10.53 14.41 -17.42
CA PHE A 581 -10.40 13.21 -16.60
C PHE A 581 -9.32 13.39 -15.56
N VAL A 582 -9.60 12.99 -14.34
CA VAL A 582 -8.73 13.21 -13.19
C VAL A 582 -8.43 11.89 -12.50
N ASN A 583 -7.15 11.57 -12.30
CA ASN A 583 -6.71 10.44 -11.48
C ASN A 583 -6.23 10.96 -10.12
N ASN A 584 -6.59 10.25 -9.06
CA ASN A 584 -6.73 10.85 -7.75
C ASN A 584 -5.93 10.15 -6.67
N TYR A 585 -5.47 10.92 -5.67
CA TYR A 585 -4.83 10.34 -4.48
C TYR A 585 -5.80 9.58 -3.57
N GLY A 586 -7.11 9.85 -3.67
CA GLY A 586 -8.14 9.01 -3.06
C GLY A 586 -8.46 7.76 -3.88
N GLY A 587 -7.85 7.60 -5.06
CA GLY A 587 -8.12 6.53 -6.02
C GLY A 587 -9.33 6.81 -6.92
N GLY A 588 -9.46 6.00 -7.97
CA GLY A 588 -10.49 6.18 -9.00
C GLY A 588 -10.15 7.26 -10.03
N ASN A 589 -10.87 7.22 -11.14
CA ASN A 589 -10.80 8.18 -12.24
C ASN A 589 -12.16 8.90 -12.38
N PHE A 590 -12.14 10.23 -12.39
CA PHE A 590 -13.35 11.06 -12.41
C PHE A 590 -13.41 11.90 -13.67
N LEU A 591 -14.64 12.10 -14.15
CA LEU A 591 -14.93 12.82 -15.37
C LEU A 591 -15.81 14.03 -15.05
N THR A 592 -15.45 15.17 -15.62
CA THR A 592 -16.33 16.31 -15.82
C THR A 592 -16.51 16.56 -17.32
N GLU A 593 -17.71 16.93 -17.75
CA GLU A 593 -18.03 17.29 -19.14
C GLU A 593 -18.44 18.77 -19.27
N ASP A 594 -18.41 19.53 -18.18
CA ASP A 594 -18.85 20.93 -18.10
C ASP A 594 -17.78 21.85 -17.50
N GLY A 595 -16.52 21.40 -17.53
CA GLY A 595 -15.36 22.16 -17.10
C GLY A 595 -15.23 22.25 -15.58
N GLY A 596 -15.64 21.21 -14.85
CA GLY A 596 -15.43 21.06 -13.41
C GLY A 596 -16.64 21.44 -12.54
N LYS A 597 -17.80 21.72 -13.12
CA LYS A 597 -19.02 22.07 -12.37
C LYS A 597 -19.73 20.84 -11.82
N THR A 598 -19.79 19.78 -12.63
CA THR A 598 -20.33 18.47 -12.24
C THR A 598 -19.33 17.35 -12.50
N TRP A 599 -19.45 16.29 -11.72
CA TRP A 599 -18.50 15.17 -11.69
C TRP A 599 -19.21 13.83 -11.61
N ILE A 600 -18.73 12.86 -12.38
CA ILE A 600 -19.14 11.46 -12.33
C ILE A 600 -17.95 10.53 -12.13
N SER A 601 -18.20 9.37 -11.56
CA SER A 601 -17.20 8.31 -11.48
C SER A 601 -17.03 7.65 -12.85
N SER A 602 -15.81 7.62 -13.37
CA SER A 602 -15.41 7.01 -14.65
C SER A 602 -14.44 5.84 -14.38
N SER A 603 -14.80 4.96 -13.45
CA SER A 603 -13.86 3.99 -12.85
C SER A 603 -14.31 2.53 -12.94
N THR A 604 -15.32 2.20 -13.73
CA THR A 604 -15.80 0.81 -13.82
C THR A 604 -14.68 -0.13 -14.25
N GLY A 605 -14.38 -1.15 -13.43
CA GLY A 605 -13.27 -2.09 -13.66
C GLY A 605 -11.89 -1.60 -13.19
N TYR A 606 -11.77 -0.31 -12.86
CA TYR A 606 -10.58 0.28 -12.24
C TYR A 606 -10.73 0.29 -10.72
N THR A 607 -9.89 -0.49 -10.04
CA THR A 607 -9.79 -0.43 -8.58
C THR A 607 -8.35 -0.68 -8.15
N GLY A 608 -7.87 0.16 -7.23
CA GLY A 608 -6.69 -0.03 -6.40
C GLY A 608 -7.09 -0.04 -4.91
N ALA A 609 -8.36 -0.35 -4.62
CA ALA A 609 -8.98 0.03 -3.36
C ALA A 609 -8.28 -0.58 -2.15
N ASP A 610 -7.89 0.32 -1.24
CA ASP A 610 -7.40 -0.01 0.10
C ASP A 610 -8.57 0.12 1.09
N LEU A 611 -9.11 -1.04 1.48
CA LEU A 611 -10.30 -1.18 2.31
C LEU A 611 -9.94 -1.74 3.68
N ASN A 612 -10.53 -1.16 4.72
CA ASN A 612 -10.22 -1.51 6.10
C ASN A 612 -11.27 -2.44 6.72
N ASP A 613 -12.53 -2.30 6.33
CA ASP A 613 -13.63 -3.03 6.96
C ASP A 613 -14.81 -3.30 6.01
N VAL A 614 -15.58 -4.34 6.32
CA VAL A 614 -16.73 -4.81 5.55
C VAL A 614 -17.85 -5.28 6.46
N SER A 615 -19.09 -4.94 6.12
CA SER A 615 -20.27 -5.42 6.80
C SER A 615 -21.37 -5.80 5.81
N ILE A 616 -22.16 -6.80 6.18
CA ILE A 616 -23.20 -7.39 5.33
C ILE A 616 -24.53 -7.16 6.02
N ASP A 617 -25.54 -6.76 5.26
CA ASP A 617 -26.90 -6.71 5.78
C ASP A 617 -27.32 -8.13 6.25
N PRO A 618 -27.75 -8.29 7.52
CA PRO A 618 -28.08 -9.59 8.10
C PRO A 618 -29.32 -10.26 7.48
N LEU A 619 -30.15 -9.51 6.76
CA LEU A 619 -31.37 -9.97 6.10
C LEU A 619 -31.17 -10.12 4.59
N GLN A 620 -30.22 -9.41 4.00
CA GLN A 620 -30.02 -9.32 2.55
C GLN A 620 -28.52 -9.41 2.19
N PRO A 621 -27.96 -10.62 1.98
CA PRO A 621 -26.52 -10.80 1.76
C PRO A 621 -25.96 -10.19 0.46
N GLY A 622 -26.82 -9.65 -0.41
CA GLY A 622 -26.44 -8.85 -1.57
C GLY A 622 -26.22 -7.36 -1.25
N LEU A 623 -26.65 -6.89 -0.09
CA LEU A 623 -26.42 -5.54 0.41
C LEU A 623 -25.16 -5.53 1.31
N VAL A 624 -24.10 -4.91 0.81
CA VAL A 624 -22.77 -4.94 1.42
C VAL A 624 -22.25 -3.52 1.57
N TYR A 625 -21.70 -3.22 2.73
CA TYR A 625 -21.08 -1.94 3.04
C TYR A 625 -19.59 -2.13 3.32
N VAL A 626 -18.77 -1.20 2.86
CA VAL A 626 -17.32 -1.20 3.08
C VAL A 626 -16.85 0.19 3.45
N ASN A 627 -15.73 0.27 4.16
CA ASN A 627 -15.08 1.53 4.50
C ASN A 627 -13.57 1.43 4.22
N GLY A 628 -12.99 2.52 3.72
CA GLY A 628 -11.59 2.55 3.33
C GLY A 628 -11.10 3.94 2.96
N ARG A 629 -10.04 4.02 2.15
CA ARG A 629 -9.33 5.27 1.87
C ARG A 629 -10.23 6.40 1.35
N SER A 630 -11.14 6.10 0.42
CA SER A 630 -12.05 7.07 -0.21
C SER A 630 -13.37 7.26 0.53
N GLY A 631 -13.48 6.68 1.73
CA GLY A 631 -14.66 6.68 2.59
C GLY A 631 -15.56 5.46 2.39
N PRO A 632 -16.81 5.54 2.89
CA PRO A 632 -17.73 4.41 2.88
C PRO A 632 -18.45 4.24 1.53
N PHE A 633 -18.63 2.97 1.14
CA PHE A 633 -19.37 2.56 -0.05
C PHE A 633 -20.40 1.51 0.29
N VAL A 634 -21.43 1.42 -0.54
CA VAL A 634 -22.46 0.40 -0.50
C VAL A 634 -22.61 -0.27 -1.86
N SER A 635 -22.90 -1.56 -1.86
CA SER A 635 -23.27 -2.35 -3.02
C SER A 635 -24.60 -3.04 -2.76
N TRP A 636 -25.51 -3.03 -3.73
CA TRP A 636 -26.80 -3.71 -3.68
C TRP A 636 -26.83 -5.02 -4.48
N ASP A 637 -25.73 -5.36 -5.16
CA ASP A 637 -25.62 -6.50 -6.07
C ASP A 637 -24.42 -7.39 -5.72
N ALA A 638 -24.14 -7.54 -4.41
CA ALA A 638 -23.11 -8.41 -3.87
C ALA A 638 -21.70 -8.08 -4.38
N GLY A 639 -21.43 -6.79 -4.56
CA GLY A 639 -20.16 -6.21 -4.98
C GLY A 639 -20.01 -5.93 -6.47
N GLY A 640 -21.01 -6.25 -7.31
CA GLY A 640 -20.94 -6.02 -8.77
C GLY A 640 -20.88 -4.53 -9.14
N SER A 641 -21.46 -3.66 -8.33
CA SER A 641 -21.42 -2.21 -8.43
C SER A 641 -21.39 -1.56 -7.06
N TRP A 642 -20.78 -0.37 -6.99
CA TRP A 642 -20.55 0.36 -5.74
C TRP A 642 -20.95 1.83 -5.87
N GLN A 643 -21.60 2.34 -4.82
CA GLN A 643 -21.95 3.75 -4.67
C GLN A 643 -21.29 4.31 -3.42
N GLY A 644 -20.64 5.47 -3.55
CA GLY A 644 -20.12 6.19 -2.41
C GLY A 644 -21.25 6.80 -1.58
N ILE A 645 -21.14 6.70 -0.26
CA ILE A 645 -22.10 7.24 0.72
C ILE A 645 -21.40 8.11 1.77
N ASN A 646 -20.26 8.70 1.42
CA ASN A 646 -19.44 9.51 2.31
C ASN A 646 -20.19 10.77 2.79
N PRO A 647 -20.15 11.14 4.10
CA PRO A 647 -20.78 12.33 4.67
C PRO A 647 -20.10 13.66 4.27
N ILE A 648 -20.00 13.92 2.97
CA ILE A 648 -19.26 15.05 2.39
C ILE A 648 -19.74 16.40 2.92
N ASP A 649 -21.05 16.60 3.09
CA ASP A 649 -21.63 17.87 3.53
C ASP A 649 -21.43 18.17 5.04
N ILE A 650 -20.82 17.25 5.79
CA ILE A 650 -20.54 17.41 7.23
C ILE A 650 -19.03 17.43 7.44
N HIS A 651 -18.38 16.27 7.27
CA HIS A 651 -16.94 16.08 7.34
C HIS A 651 -16.60 14.85 6.48
N PRO A 652 -15.89 15.00 5.36
CA PRO A 652 -15.59 13.87 4.49
C PRO A 652 -14.64 12.88 5.18
N ILE A 653 -14.98 11.59 5.09
CA ILE A 653 -14.12 10.52 5.58
C ILE A 653 -13.05 10.22 4.53
N VAL A 654 -11.80 10.44 4.91
CA VAL A 654 -10.61 9.89 4.24
C VAL A 654 -9.99 8.88 5.20
N GLU A 655 -9.49 7.77 4.66
CA GLU A 655 -8.88 6.70 5.47
C GLU A 655 -9.87 6.20 6.54
N GLY A 656 -11.06 5.77 6.09
CA GLY A 656 -12.11 5.25 6.96
C GLY A 656 -11.72 3.95 7.65
N ALA A 657 -11.97 3.84 8.96
CA ALA A 657 -11.52 2.73 9.80
C ALA A 657 -12.56 1.61 9.84
N ARG A 658 -13.72 1.86 10.46
CA ARG A 658 -14.74 0.83 10.73
C ARG A 658 -16.09 1.13 10.12
N ILE A 659 -16.86 0.07 9.90
CA ILE A 659 -18.28 0.14 9.51
C ILE A 659 -19.08 -0.94 10.23
N ALA A 660 -20.13 -0.53 10.94
CA ALA A 660 -20.97 -1.43 11.72
C ALA A 660 -22.46 -1.18 11.47
N LEU A 661 -23.23 -2.26 11.30
CA LEU A 661 -24.67 -2.24 11.11
C LEU A 661 -25.38 -2.68 12.39
N ASP A 662 -26.51 -2.05 12.71
CA ASP A 662 -27.41 -2.53 13.76
C ASP A 662 -28.01 -3.88 13.31
N PRO A 663 -27.80 -4.97 14.09
CA PRO A 663 -28.24 -6.32 13.72
C PRO A 663 -29.77 -6.49 13.67
N THR A 664 -30.54 -5.54 14.19
CA THR A 664 -32.01 -5.54 14.20
C THR A 664 -32.61 -4.51 13.25
N ASN A 665 -31.83 -3.55 12.79
CA ASN A 665 -32.23 -2.50 11.87
C ASN A 665 -31.05 -2.07 10.98
N PRO A 666 -30.78 -2.76 9.87
CA PRO A 666 -29.56 -2.52 9.08
C PRO A 666 -29.49 -1.14 8.40
N ASP A 667 -30.58 -0.39 8.35
CA ASP A 667 -30.57 1.02 7.94
C ASP A 667 -29.81 1.91 8.96
N HIS A 668 -29.62 1.44 10.19
CA HIS A 668 -28.80 2.11 11.20
C HIS A 668 -27.33 1.67 11.09
N ILE A 669 -26.50 2.59 10.61
CA ILE A 669 -25.08 2.39 10.29
C ILE A 669 -24.22 3.33 11.13
N LEU A 670 -23.10 2.82 11.65
CA LEU A 670 -22.03 3.60 12.24
C LEU A 670 -20.76 3.46 11.39
N VAL A 671 -20.08 4.57 11.15
CA VAL A 671 -18.76 4.60 10.47
C VAL A 671 -17.79 5.50 11.20
N SER A 672 -16.50 5.17 11.16
CA SER A 672 -15.43 6.00 11.73
C SER A 672 -14.36 6.37 10.71
N SER A 673 -13.71 7.52 10.94
CA SER A 673 -12.41 7.85 10.34
C SER A 673 -11.27 7.31 11.21
N ALA A 674 -10.17 6.87 10.59
CA ALA A 674 -9.01 6.40 11.32
C ALA A 674 -8.26 7.54 12.05
N HIS A 675 -8.27 8.79 11.55
CA HIS A 675 -7.28 9.80 11.95
C HIS A 675 -7.71 10.81 13.00
N TRP A 676 -9.01 11.10 13.09
CA TRP A 676 -9.52 12.27 13.81
C TRP A 676 -10.57 11.93 14.88
N GLY A 677 -10.80 10.64 15.15
CA GLY A 677 -11.82 10.21 16.10
C GLY A 677 -13.25 10.56 15.68
N TRP A 678 -13.46 11.00 14.43
CA TRP A 678 -14.78 11.28 13.89
C TRP A 678 -15.58 10.00 13.72
N THR A 679 -16.77 9.99 14.29
CA THR A 679 -17.74 8.90 14.13
C THR A 679 -19.06 9.46 13.66
N PHE A 680 -19.65 8.79 12.67
CA PHE A 680 -20.89 9.20 12.03
C PHE A 680 -21.95 8.13 12.21
N ASN A 681 -23.18 8.59 12.30
CA ASN A 681 -24.37 7.77 12.50
C ASN A 681 -25.37 8.07 11.39
N SER A 682 -25.81 7.03 10.69
CA SER A 682 -26.91 7.08 9.73
C SER A 682 -28.03 6.19 10.22
N LYS A 683 -29.28 6.58 9.97
CA LYS A 683 -30.49 5.83 10.33
C LYS A 683 -31.33 5.43 9.11
N ASP A 684 -30.79 5.63 7.92
CA ASP A 684 -31.49 5.48 6.64
C ASP A 684 -30.59 4.87 5.54
N GLY A 685 -29.70 3.96 5.95
CA GLY A 685 -28.88 3.17 5.03
C GLY A 685 -27.71 3.93 4.42
N GLY A 686 -27.27 5.04 5.04
CA GLY A 686 -26.15 5.86 4.58
C GLY A 686 -26.56 7.03 3.68
N THR A 687 -27.84 7.39 3.65
CA THR A 687 -28.32 8.53 2.84
C THR A 687 -28.09 9.85 3.57
N ASN A 688 -28.41 9.90 4.86
CA ASN A 688 -28.14 11.03 5.74
C ASN A 688 -27.26 10.59 6.91
N TRP A 689 -26.39 11.49 7.33
CA TRP A 689 -25.42 11.27 8.39
C TRP A 689 -25.54 12.35 9.46
N GLU A 690 -25.19 11.98 10.69
CA GLU A 690 -24.91 12.91 11.78
C GLU A 690 -23.51 12.62 12.32
N LEU A 691 -22.70 13.67 12.52
CA LEU A 691 -21.45 13.55 13.29
C LEU A 691 -21.83 13.43 14.77
N VAL A 692 -21.53 12.28 15.37
CA VAL A 692 -21.92 11.95 16.75
C VAL A 692 -20.75 12.02 17.74
N SER A 693 -19.54 12.14 17.22
CA SER A 693 -18.32 12.26 18.02
C SER A 693 -17.24 12.98 17.21
N ASP A 694 -16.60 13.96 17.85
CA ASP A 694 -15.42 14.66 17.37
C ASP A 694 -14.39 14.80 18.50
N TYR A 695 -13.65 13.72 18.73
CA TYR A 695 -12.61 13.74 19.77
C TYR A 695 -11.37 14.51 19.35
N TYR A 696 -11.20 14.93 18.08
CA TYR A 696 -10.03 15.70 17.66
C TYR A 696 -9.90 17.02 18.42
N ASP A 697 -10.98 17.80 18.50
CA ASP A 697 -10.97 19.09 19.21
C ASP A 697 -10.78 18.94 20.72
N GLU A 698 -11.37 17.91 21.32
CA GLU A 698 -11.17 17.60 22.74
C GLU A 698 -9.70 17.23 23.02
N LEU A 699 -9.07 16.51 22.09
CA LEU A 699 -7.66 16.12 22.17
C LEU A 699 -6.72 17.31 22.02
N MET A 700 -6.96 18.18 21.05
CA MET A 700 -6.14 19.37 20.83
C MET A 700 -6.22 20.37 21.98
N ASN A 701 -7.36 20.44 22.68
CA ASN A 701 -7.58 21.36 23.80
C ASN A 701 -7.10 20.83 25.17
N SER A 702 -6.77 19.55 25.29
CA SER A 702 -6.39 18.91 26.56
C SER A 702 -4.91 19.12 26.96
N GLY A 703 -4.13 19.86 26.15
CA GLY A 703 -2.77 20.27 26.49
C GLY A 703 -1.69 19.19 26.29
N TYR A 704 -2.00 18.11 25.58
CA TYR A 704 -1.00 17.12 25.18
C TYR A 704 -0.10 17.68 24.07
N SER A 705 1.22 17.50 24.25
CA SER A 705 2.27 18.07 23.40
C SER A 705 2.13 17.67 21.93
N THR A 706 2.13 18.68 21.05
CA THR A 706 2.04 18.61 19.59
C THR A 706 3.26 18.01 18.89
N THR A 707 4.20 17.41 19.60
CA THR A 707 5.40 16.83 18.98
C THR A 707 5.21 15.42 18.45
N ASN A 708 4.10 14.72 18.79
CA ASN A 708 3.61 13.51 18.09
C ASN A 708 2.25 12.99 18.64
N PRO A 709 1.11 13.67 18.49
CA PRO A 709 -0.18 12.99 18.66
C PRO A 709 -0.35 12.04 17.46
N LYS A 710 0.11 10.78 17.58
CA LYS A 710 -0.22 9.75 16.59
C LYS A 710 -1.75 9.72 16.48
N PHE A 711 -2.27 10.02 15.29
CA PHE A 711 -3.66 9.87 14.85
C PHE A 711 -4.44 8.83 15.70
N GLN A 712 -5.46 9.22 16.47
CA GLN A 712 -6.26 8.27 17.26
C GLN A 712 -7.73 8.37 16.89
N GLY A 713 -8.42 7.23 16.83
CA GLY A 713 -9.82 7.16 16.47
C GLY A 713 -10.50 5.86 16.88
N PHE A 714 -11.77 5.71 16.49
CA PHE A 714 -12.49 4.46 16.69
C PHE A 714 -11.96 3.39 15.73
N GLU A 715 -11.24 2.44 16.30
CA GLU A 715 -10.62 1.32 15.62
C GLU A 715 -11.37 0.01 15.85
N ALA A 716 -12.45 0.02 16.64
CA ALA A 716 -13.44 -1.05 16.73
C ALA A 716 -14.81 -0.45 17.05
N ILE A 717 -15.88 -0.91 16.40
CA ILE A 717 -17.26 -0.51 16.71
C ILE A 717 -18.13 -1.77 16.66
N THR A 718 -18.88 -2.03 17.72
CA THR A 718 -19.71 -3.25 17.79
C THR A 718 -21.05 -2.97 18.47
N PHE A 719 -22.12 -3.20 17.71
CA PHE A 719 -23.46 -3.30 18.26
C PHE A 719 -23.60 -4.54 19.12
N THR A 720 -24.27 -4.38 20.25
CA THR A 720 -24.66 -5.53 21.07
C THR A 720 -25.83 -6.29 20.41
N PRO A 721 -25.69 -7.58 20.07
CA PRO A 721 -26.75 -8.31 19.35
C PRO A 721 -28.08 -8.39 20.10
N SER A 722 -28.04 -8.57 21.43
CA SER A 722 -29.25 -8.67 22.26
C SER A 722 -29.92 -7.32 22.54
N ASN A 723 -29.22 -6.20 22.36
CA ASN A 723 -29.72 -4.85 22.63
C ASN A 723 -28.88 -3.80 21.88
N PRO A 724 -29.20 -3.48 20.62
CA PRO A 724 -28.39 -2.58 19.79
C PRO A 724 -28.43 -1.11 20.23
N ARG A 725 -29.17 -0.75 21.29
CA ARG A 725 -28.97 0.54 21.96
C ARG A 725 -27.61 0.60 22.65
N ILE A 726 -27.01 -0.53 22.98
CA ILE A 726 -25.68 -0.60 23.59
C ILE A 726 -24.65 -0.87 22.49
N VAL A 727 -23.71 0.05 22.34
CA VAL A 727 -22.62 -0.06 21.37
C VAL A 727 -21.30 0.12 22.10
N TYR A 728 -20.36 -0.79 21.87
CA TYR A 728 -18.99 -0.67 22.34
C TYR A 728 -18.11 -0.08 21.24
N GLY A 729 -17.22 0.82 21.63
CA GLY A 729 -16.30 1.48 20.73
C GLY A 729 -14.89 1.43 21.29
N GLY A 730 -13.98 0.79 20.54
CA GLY A 730 -12.58 0.70 20.86
C GLY A 730 -11.82 1.84 20.21
N PHE A 731 -11.03 2.56 21.01
CA PHE A 731 -10.16 3.63 20.52
C PHE A 731 -8.74 3.11 20.31
N GLY A 732 -8.09 3.54 19.26
CA GLY A 732 -6.75 3.07 18.89
C GLY A 732 -5.95 4.07 18.09
N ILE A 733 -4.71 3.70 17.76
CA ILE A 733 -3.80 4.53 16.97
C ILE A 733 -3.94 4.18 15.49
N ALA A 734 -4.29 5.18 14.67
CA ALA A 734 -4.38 5.06 13.23
C ALA A 734 -3.05 4.60 12.64
N GLY A 735 -3.16 3.66 11.70
CA GLY A 735 -2.03 3.06 11.00
C GLY A 735 -1.49 1.80 11.63
N CYS A 736 -1.70 1.58 12.93
CA CYS A 736 -1.27 0.35 13.60
C CYS A 736 -1.98 -0.91 13.10
N LEU A 737 -3.21 -0.75 12.60
CA LEU A 737 -4.00 -1.83 12.00
C LEU A 737 -3.91 -1.85 10.47
N TYR A 738 -3.20 -0.89 9.87
CA TYR A 738 -3.39 -0.58 8.45
C TYR A 738 -2.08 -0.38 7.66
N TRP A 739 -1.03 0.22 8.19
CA TRP A 739 0.20 0.45 7.39
C TRP A 739 1.49 0.57 8.21
N ALA A 740 1.42 0.53 9.53
CA ALA A 740 2.59 0.55 10.41
C ALA A 740 2.88 -0.85 10.96
N ASP A 741 4.16 -1.09 11.29
CA ASP A 741 4.58 -2.26 12.03
C ASP A 741 3.82 -2.33 13.38
N PRO A 742 3.04 -3.40 13.64
CA PRO A 742 2.31 -3.58 14.89
C PRO A 742 3.18 -3.51 16.15
N ALA A 743 4.48 -3.79 16.06
CA ALA A 743 5.42 -3.66 17.18
C ALA A 743 5.65 -2.19 17.60
N THR A 744 5.50 -1.24 16.68
CA THR A 744 5.65 0.21 16.95
C THR A 744 4.41 0.83 17.62
N CYS A 745 3.38 0.02 17.83
CA CYS A 745 2.03 0.42 18.23
C CYS A 745 1.70 0.16 19.70
N SER A 746 2.68 -0.28 20.49
CA SER A 746 2.53 -0.45 21.95
C SER A 746 2.57 0.87 22.74
N THR A 747 2.45 2.02 22.07
CA THR A 747 2.41 3.34 22.70
C THR A 747 1.03 3.60 23.32
N GLY A 748 1.01 4.21 24.51
CA GLY A 748 -0.23 4.46 25.23
C GLY A 748 -1.22 5.33 24.46
N THR A 749 -2.48 4.91 24.38
CA THR A 749 -3.60 5.74 23.88
C THR A 749 -4.13 6.68 24.97
N ILE A 750 -4.86 7.71 24.56
CA ILE A 750 -5.50 8.65 25.49
C ILE A 750 -6.89 8.18 25.93
N LEU A 751 -7.53 7.35 25.12
CA LEU A 751 -8.78 6.65 25.37
C LEU A 751 -8.60 5.21 24.91
N SER A 752 -9.36 4.28 25.48
CA SER A 752 -9.32 2.88 25.08
C SER A 752 -10.71 2.34 24.79
N ILE A 753 -11.68 2.59 25.68
CA ILE A 753 -13.05 2.11 25.51
C ILE A 753 -14.06 3.24 25.71
N LEU A 754 -15.03 3.30 24.81
CA LEU A 754 -16.19 4.16 24.88
C LEU A 754 -17.46 3.33 24.73
N ILE A 755 -18.52 3.74 25.40
CA ILE A 755 -19.79 3.03 25.38
C ILE A 755 -20.90 3.99 25.06
N SER A 756 -21.72 3.61 24.08
CA SER A 756 -23.01 4.24 23.83
C SER A 756 -24.13 3.40 24.43
N ARG A 757 -25.14 4.06 25.00
CA ARG A 757 -26.37 3.43 25.53
C ARG A 757 -27.63 3.86 24.76
N ASP A 758 -27.46 4.57 23.65
CA ASP A 758 -28.54 5.08 22.81
C ASP A 758 -28.39 4.73 21.31
N GLY A 759 -27.56 3.73 20.98
CA GLY A 759 -27.35 3.27 19.61
C GLY A 759 -26.36 4.14 18.84
N GLY A 760 -25.26 4.52 19.49
CA GLY A 760 -24.18 5.31 18.89
C GLY A 760 -24.53 6.78 18.66
N SER A 761 -25.60 7.31 19.27
CA SER A 761 -25.94 8.75 19.17
C SER A 761 -25.13 9.58 20.15
N THR A 762 -24.80 9.04 21.32
CA THR A 762 -23.86 9.63 22.28
C THR A 762 -22.88 8.57 22.80
N TRP A 763 -21.65 9.00 23.11
CA TRP A 763 -20.55 8.16 23.56
C TRP A 763 -20.02 8.63 24.90
N GLN A 764 -19.74 7.69 25.81
CA GLN A 764 -19.14 7.96 27.11
C GLN A 764 -17.83 7.18 27.26
N PRO A 765 -16.70 7.85 27.53
CA PRO A 765 -15.45 7.15 27.84
C PRO A 765 -15.58 6.42 29.18
N VAL A 766 -14.93 5.25 29.28
CA VAL A 766 -14.78 4.54 30.56
C VAL A 766 -13.32 4.59 30.97
N GLU A 767 -13.04 5.23 32.10
CA GLU A 767 -11.70 5.46 32.63
C GLU A 767 -11.45 4.65 33.90
N GLY A 768 -10.17 4.47 34.28
CA GLY A 768 -9.76 3.77 35.49
C GLY A 768 -9.81 2.25 35.34
N THR A 769 -9.73 1.75 34.10
CA THR A 769 -9.87 0.34 33.75
C THR A 769 -8.52 -0.32 33.49
N ALA A 770 -8.49 -1.64 33.37
CA ALA A 770 -7.28 -2.35 32.95
C ALA A 770 -6.93 -2.15 31.47
N LEU A 771 -7.82 -1.54 30.68
CA LEU A 771 -7.61 -1.19 29.28
C LEU A 771 -6.96 0.18 29.11
N ASP A 772 -6.85 1.01 30.16
CA ASP A 772 -6.34 2.38 30.02
C ASP A 772 -4.95 2.40 29.33
N GLY A 773 -4.85 3.18 28.26
CA GLY A 773 -3.64 3.29 27.44
C GLY A 773 -3.47 2.16 26.42
N GLN A 774 -4.42 1.23 26.28
CA GLN A 774 -4.38 0.20 25.25
C GLN A 774 -5.04 0.69 23.96
N SER A 775 -4.39 0.43 22.82
CA SER A 775 -5.01 0.56 21.49
C SER A 775 -5.87 -0.67 21.22
N ILE A 776 -7.19 -0.48 21.17
CA ILE A 776 -8.14 -1.57 20.96
C ILE A 776 -8.23 -1.89 19.47
N SER A 777 -8.12 -3.18 19.15
CA SER A 777 -8.13 -3.68 17.78
C SER A 777 -9.46 -4.30 17.37
N GLU A 778 -10.17 -4.97 18.28
CA GLU A 778 -11.44 -5.63 17.98
C GLU A 778 -12.25 -5.81 19.26
N ILE A 779 -13.58 -5.80 19.16
CA ILE A 779 -14.49 -6.03 20.29
C ILE A 779 -15.52 -7.07 19.86
N VAL A 780 -15.75 -8.09 20.70
CA VAL A 780 -16.84 -9.06 20.50
C VAL A 780 -17.75 -9.08 21.71
N VAL A 781 -19.06 -9.09 21.48
CA VAL A 781 -20.08 -9.01 22.53
C VAL A 781 -20.87 -10.31 22.58
N HIS A 782 -21.15 -10.80 23.79
CA HIS A 782 -21.92 -12.01 23.99
C HIS A 782 -23.32 -11.87 23.34
N PRO A 783 -23.77 -12.83 22.51
CA PRO A 783 -24.94 -12.65 21.66
C PRO A 783 -26.27 -12.49 22.44
N GLN A 784 -26.36 -13.03 23.66
CA GLN A 784 -27.53 -12.87 24.54
C GLN A 784 -27.29 -12.03 25.81
N GLN A 785 -26.09 -11.50 26.03
CA GLN A 785 -25.73 -10.82 27.30
C GLN A 785 -25.02 -9.51 27.00
N ALA A 786 -25.78 -8.42 26.98
CA ALA A 786 -25.30 -7.10 26.56
C ALA A 786 -24.12 -6.53 27.36
N ASP A 787 -24.02 -6.91 28.63
CA ASP A 787 -22.98 -6.42 29.54
C ASP A 787 -21.73 -7.33 29.55
N THR A 788 -21.70 -8.39 28.72
CA THR A 788 -20.58 -9.33 28.61
C THR A 788 -19.87 -9.16 27.27
N ALA A 789 -18.59 -8.77 27.30
CA ALA A 789 -17.81 -8.52 26.09
C ALA A 789 -16.33 -8.84 26.29
N TRP A 790 -15.62 -9.01 25.17
CA TRP A 790 -14.17 -9.13 25.11
C TRP A 790 -13.60 -8.08 24.17
N ALA A 791 -12.42 -7.56 24.51
CA ALA A 791 -11.69 -6.60 23.70
C ALA A 791 -10.25 -7.08 23.52
N SER A 792 -9.76 -7.07 22.29
CA SER A 792 -8.34 -7.30 21.98
C SER A 792 -7.58 -5.99 21.88
N SER A 793 -6.28 -6.02 22.15
CA SER A 793 -5.41 -4.84 22.03
C SER A 793 -4.07 -5.13 21.35
N MET A 794 -3.43 -4.04 20.90
CA MET A 794 -2.10 -4.02 20.31
C MET A 794 -1.02 -4.08 21.41
N GLY A 795 -0.81 -5.26 22.00
CA GLY A 795 0.27 -5.54 22.94
C GLY A 795 -0.17 -5.90 24.36
N GLY A 796 -1.43 -5.62 24.73
CA GLY A 796 -2.02 -6.00 26.02
C GLY A 796 -2.69 -7.38 26.02
N GLY A 797 -2.99 -7.93 24.84
CA GLY A 797 -3.69 -9.21 24.67
C GLY A 797 -5.21 -9.05 24.68
N VAL A 798 -5.92 -9.93 25.39
CA VAL A 798 -7.39 -9.95 25.44
C VAL A 798 -7.87 -9.60 26.85
N TYR A 799 -8.94 -8.81 26.91
CA TYR A 799 -9.62 -8.36 28.11
C TYR A 799 -11.09 -8.77 28.09
N PHE A 800 -11.68 -8.94 29.26
CA PHE A 800 -13.05 -9.42 29.45
C PHE A 800 -13.82 -8.57 30.45
N THR A 801 -15.09 -8.34 30.19
CA THR A 801 -16.04 -7.65 31.08
C THR A 801 -17.35 -8.44 31.20
N THR A 802 -18.03 -8.29 32.34
CA THR A 802 -19.40 -8.79 32.58
C THR A 802 -20.34 -7.72 33.14
N ASP A 803 -19.85 -6.48 33.28
CA ASP A 803 -20.56 -5.36 33.90
C ASP A 803 -20.77 -4.19 32.94
N GLY A 804 -20.79 -4.48 31.64
CA GLY A 804 -21.09 -3.49 30.64
C GLY A 804 -19.92 -2.55 30.39
N GLY A 805 -18.69 -3.07 30.51
CA GLY A 805 -17.43 -2.37 30.29
C GLY A 805 -16.99 -1.46 31.43
N ALA A 806 -17.68 -1.47 32.57
CA ALA A 806 -17.28 -0.68 33.75
C ALA A 806 -15.96 -1.18 34.35
N THR A 807 -15.75 -2.49 34.36
CA THR A 807 -14.46 -3.10 34.70
C THR A 807 -14.04 -4.12 33.62
N TRP A 808 -12.72 -4.21 33.42
CA TRP A 808 -12.10 -5.13 32.48
C TRP A 808 -11.01 -5.94 33.16
N GLN A 809 -10.99 -7.25 32.91
CA GLN A 809 -9.95 -8.16 33.40
C GLN A 809 -9.11 -8.67 32.23
N ASN A 810 -7.78 -8.62 32.35
CA ASN A 810 -6.91 -9.26 31.37
C ASN A 810 -7.05 -10.79 31.46
N VAL A 811 -7.35 -11.41 30.33
CA VAL A 811 -7.56 -12.86 30.16
C VAL A 811 -6.60 -13.40 29.09
N SER A 812 -5.33 -13.03 29.15
CA SER A 812 -4.33 -13.38 28.11
C SER A 812 -3.48 -14.60 28.45
N ASN A 813 -3.91 -15.45 29.38
CA ASN A 813 -3.09 -16.59 29.83
C ASN A 813 -2.97 -17.64 28.72
N GLY A 814 -1.74 -17.92 28.26
CA GLY A 814 -1.46 -18.83 27.15
C GLY A 814 -1.31 -18.14 25.78
N LEU A 815 -1.57 -16.84 25.68
CA LEU A 815 -1.22 -16.04 24.50
C LEU A 815 0.29 -15.73 24.54
N SER A 816 1.05 -16.41 23.68
CA SER A 816 2.49 -16.14 23.54
C SER A 816 2.80 -14.90 22.72
N ASP A 817 1.82 -14.39 21.97
CA ASP A 817 1.84 -13.08 21.32
C ASP A 817 0.63 -12.29 21.82
N LYS A 818 0.87 -11.05 22.25
CA LYS A 818 -0.15 -10.16 22.83
C LYS A 818 -0.56 -9.02 21.90
N VAL A 819 0.03 -8.96 20.71
CA VAL A 819 -0.45 -8.08 19.64
C VAL A 819 -1.56 -8.83 18.91
N VAL A 820 -2.78 -8.69 19.42
CA VAL A 820 -3.96 -9.38 18.89
C VAL A 820 -4.67 -8.43 17.93
N LEU A 821 -4.72 -8.78 16.65
CA LEU A 821 -5.28 -7.94 15.59
C LEU A 821 -6.78 -8.20 15.38
N GLY A 822 -7.20 -9.46 15.49
CA GLY A 822 -8.59 -9.88 15.31
C GLY A 822 -9.06 -10.79 16.45
N LEU A 823 -10.35 -10.71 16.77
CA LEU A 823 -10.98 -11.50 17.82
C LEU A 823 -12.37 -11.96 17.34
N ALA A 824 -12.68 -13.24 17.52
CA ALA A 824 -13.96 -13.81 17.18
C ALA A 824 -14.47 -14.73 18.30
N LEU A 825 -15.79 -14.79 18.47
CA LEU A 825 -16.46 -15.78 19.31
C LEU A 825 -17.38 -16.65 18.46
N ASP A 826 -17.63 -17.88 18.92
CA ASP A 826 -18.67 -18.73 18.34
C ASP A 826 -20.05 -18.25 18.81
N PRO A 827 -20.95 -17.79 17.91
CA PRO A 827 -22.25 -17.25 18.29
C PRO A 827 -23.18 -18.28 18.95
N ASN A 828 -22.94 -19.58 18.72
CA ASN A 828 -23.70 -20.68 19.31
C ASN A 828 -23.07 -21.20 20.60
N ASN A 829 -21.80 -20.87 20.87
CA ASN A 829 -21.11 -21.20 22.11
C ASN A 829 -20.07 -20.12 22.49
N PRO A 830 -20.48 -19.05 23.18
CA PRO A 830 -19.60 -17.93 23.55
C PRO A 830 -18.46 -18.26 24.52
N GLN A 831 -18.27 -19.52 24.90
CA GLN A 831 -17.05 -19.98 25.58
C GLN A 831 -15.90 -20.25 24.60
N ILE A 832 -16.20 -20.45 23.32
CA ILE A 832 -15.18 -20.65 22.28
C ILE A 832 -14.82 -19.30 21.67
N LEU A 833 -13.55 -18.94 21.78
CA LEU A 833 -12.99 -17.73 21.17
C LEU A 833 -11.75 -18.06 20.34
N PHE A 834 -11.52 -17.24 19.33
CA PHE A 834 -10.34 -17.26 18.48
C PHE A 834 -9.70 -15.88 18.46
N ALA A 835 -8.37 -15.82 18.62
CA ALA A 835 -7.58 -14.60 18.57
C ALA A 835 -6.55 -14.73 17.44
N GLY A 836 -6.60 -13.82 16.48
CA GLY A 836 -5.61 -13.66 15.43
C GLY A 836 -4.51 -12.72 15.89
N SER A 837 -3.25 -13.13 15.79
CA SER A 837 -2.13 -12.36 16.28
C SER A 837 -1.24 -11.84 15.16
N ALA A 838 -0.45 -10.82 15.46
CA ALA A 838 0.44 -10.21 14.47
C ALA A 838 1.60 -11.12 14.06
N TYR A 839 2.07 -11.97 14.98
CA TYR A 839 3.33 -12.71 14.80
C TYR A 839 3.26 -14.21 15.07
N ARG A 840 2.11 -14.77 15.48
CA ARG A 840 2.02 -16.18 15.93
C ARG A 840 0.74 -16.90 15.50
N GLY A 841 0.14 -16.48 14.38
CA GLY A 841 -1.05 -17.12 13.83
C GLY A 841 -2.28 -16.98 14.72
N ILE A 842 -2.94 -18.11 14.97
CA ILE A 842 -4.24 -18.16 15.66
C ILE A 842 -4.08 -18.82 17.03
N PHE A 843 -4.76 -18.27 18.02
CA PHE A 843 -4.99 -18.88 19.32
C PHE A 843 -6.46 -19.20 19.51
N LYS A 844 -6.74 -20.29 20.23
CA LYS A 844 -8.09 -20.70 20.60
C LYS A 844 -8.25 -20.81 22.10
N SER A 845 -9.40 -20.37 22.60
CA SER A 845 -9.91 -20.63 23.94
C SER A 845 -11.21 -21.44 23.87
N ASP A 846 -11.43 -22.36 24.82
CA ASP A 846 -12.72 -23.04 25.01
C ASP A 846 -13.37 -22.68 26.37
N ASP A 847 -12.85 -21.69 27.09
CA ASP A 847 -13.27 -21.35 28.46
C ASP A 847 -13.54 -19.85 28.66
N GLY A 848 -13.97 -19.17 27.59
CA GLY A 848 -14.33 -17.75 27.63
C GLY A 848 -13.11 -16.82 27.69
N GLY A 849 -11.97 -17.27 27.14
CA GLY A 849 -10.72 -16.52 27.10
C GLY A 849 -9.84 -16.72 28.33
N LYS A 850 -10.22 -17.51 29.32
CA LYS A 850 -9.40 -17.68 30.54
C LYS A 850 -8.07 -18.38 30.25
N THR A 851 -8.06 -19.32 29.31
CA THR A 851 -6.86 -19.97 28.80
C THR A 851 -6.88 -20.05 27.28
N TRP A 852 -5.70 -19.87 26.70
CA TRP A 852 -5.46 -19.90 25.25
C TRP A 852 -4.42 -20.96 24.90
N ARG A 853 -4.56 -21.54 23.71
CA ARG A 853 -3.57 -22.42 23.09
C ARG A 853 -3.40 -22.06 21.63
N SER A 854 -2.22 -22.33 21.06
CA SER A 854 -2.01 -22.21 19.62
C SER A 854 -2.98 -23.10 18.86
N SER A 855 -3.46 -22.58 17.73
CA SER A 855 -4.47 -23.15 16.85
C SER A 855 -4.08 -22.93 15.40
N SER A 856 -2.78 -23.01 15.06
CA SER A 856 -2.24 -22.63 13.74
C SER A 856 -1.79 -23.80 12.87
N ALA A 857 -2.21 -25.04 13.17
CA ALA A 857 -1.74 -26.20 12.41
C ALA A 857 -2.26 -26.13 10.95
N GLY A 858 -1.34 -26.21 9.98
CA GLY A 858 -1.63 -26.01 8.55
C GLY A 858 -1.47 -24.56 8.08
N MET A 859 -0.85 -23.71 8.89
CA MET A 859 -0.44 -22.33 8.55
C MET A 859 1.04 -22.13 8.87
N ASP A 860 1.64 -21.06 8.34
CA ASP A 860 2.94 -20.61 8.82
C ASP A 860 2.85 -20.26 10.33
N PRO A 861 3.82 -20.67 11.18
CA PRO A 861 3.80 -20.37 12.60
C PRO A 861 3.76 -18.88 12.95
N ASN A 862 4.25 -18.02 12.05
CA ASN A 862 4.29 -16.56 12.20
C ASN A 862 3.29 -15.85 11.26
N GLU A 863 2.28 -16.57 10.79
CA GLU A 863 1.22 -16.01 9.96
C GLU A 863 0.55 -14.83 10.67
N GLN A 864 0.38 -13.72 9.96
CA GLN A 864 -0.23 -12.50 10.51
C GLN A 864 -1.73 -12.52 10.24
N ILE A 865 -2.53 -12.70 11.30
CA ILE A 865 -3.98 -12.90 11.18
C ILE A 865 -4.72 -11.66 11.63
N SER A 866 -5.40 -10.99 10.70
CA SER A 866 -6.07 -9.71 10.94
C SER A 866 -7.56 -9.82 11.22
N SER A 867 -8.20 -10.86 10.71
CA SER A 867 -9.65 -11.04 10.83
C SER A 867 -9.99 -12.51 10.96
N ILE A 868 -10.97 -12.82 11.80
CA ILE A 868 -11.48 -14.16 12.01
C ILE A 868 -13.00 -14.07 12.01
N VAL A 869 -13.67 -14.96 11.29
CA VAL A 869 -15.13 -15.11 11.33
C VAL A 869 -15.50 -16.57 11.53
N VAL A 870 -16.41 -16.83 12.46
CA VAL A 870 -16.99 -18.15 12.70
C VAL A 870 -18.29 -18.26 11.92
N ASP A 871 -18.52 -19.36 11.22
CA ASP A 871 -19.75 -19.58 10.48
C ASP A 871 -20.95 -19.67 11.47
N PRO A 872 -21.96 -18.79 11.33
CA PRO A 872 -23.07 -18.72 12.29
C PRO A 872 -23.96 -19.96 12.27
N MET A 873 -23.99 -20.68 11.14
CA MET A 873 -24.77 -21.90 10.95
C MET A 873 -23.96 -23.16 11.26
N ARG A 874 -22.61 -23.06 11.29
CA ARG A 874 -21.68 -24.18 11.46
C ARG A 874 -20.50 -23.79 12.37
N SER A 875 -20.66 -23.91 13.68
CA SER A 875 -19.62 -23.56 14.67
C SER A 875 -18.24 -24.24 14.52
N ASN A 876 -18.14 -25.33 13.75
CA ASN A 876 -16.87 -25.98 13.44
C ASN A 876 -16.15 -25.39 12.21
N VAL A 877 -16.80 -24.48 11.47
CA VAL A 877 -16.26 -23.84 10.29
C VAL A 877 -15.84 -22.41 10.64
N ILE A 878 -14.56 -22.10 10.44
CA ILE A 878 -13.96 -20.80 10.77
C ILE A 878 -13.13 -20.35 9.58
N TYR A 879 -13.18 -19.07 9.27
CA TYR A 879 -12.34 -18.43 8.26
C TYR A 879 -11.42 -17.41 8.90
N ALA A 880 -10.18 -17.34 8.43
CA ALA A 880 -9.17 -16.40 8.93
C ALA A 880 -8.50 -15.66 7.76
N GLY A 881 -8.49 -14.34 7.82
CA GLY A 881 -7.81 -13.47 6.86
C GLY A 881 -6.38 -13.19 7.30
N SER A 882 -5.45 -13.33 6.36
CA SER A 882 -4.04 -13.00 6.54
C SER A 882 -3.64 -11.79 5.70
N TRP A 883 -2.73 -10.97 6.23
CA TRP A 883 -2.12 -9.86 5.48
C TRP A 883 -1.15 -10.32 4.39
N LYS A 884 -0.73 -11.59 4.41
CA LYS A 884 0.32 -12.14 3.55
C LYS A 884 -0.20 -13.22 2.61
N SER A 885 -0.95 -14.17 3.15
CA SER A 885 -1.21 -15.45 2.48
C SER A 885 -2.59 -15.55 1.82
N GLY A 886 -3.56 -14.74 2.24
CA GLY A 886 -4.95 -14.79 1.77
C GLY A 886 -5.90 -15.24 2.86
N VAL A 887 -6.88 -16.08 2.51
CA VAL A 887 -7.87 -16.59 3.46
C VAL A 887 -7.62 -18.06 3.76
N PHE A 888 -7.69 -18.43 5.03
CA PHE A 888 -7.66 -19.81 5.50
C PHE A 888 -9.04 -20.26 5.97
N ILE A 889 -9.31 -21.55 5.86
CA ILE A 889 -10.50 -22.20 6.41
C ILE A 889 -10.10 -23.34 7.37
N SER A 890 -10.80 -23.44 8.48
CA SER A 890 -10.84 -24.62 9.34
C SER A 890 -12.25 -25.21 9.31
N GLU A 891 -12.35 -26.53 9.12
CA GLU A 891 -13.64 -27.25 9.09
C GLU A 891 -13.80 -28.18 10.31
N ASP A 892 -12.86 -28.15 11.25
CA ASP A 892 -12.78 -29.06 12.41
C ASP A 892 -12.72 -28.33 13.77
N GLY A 893 -13.19 -27.08 13.80
CA GLY A 893 -13.24 -26.26 15.02
C GLY A 893 -11.90 -25.64 15.40
N GLY A 894 -11.06 -25.32 14.40
CA GLY A 894 -9.77 -24.65 14.53
C GLY A 894 -8.59 -25.59 14.78
N LYS A 895 -8.76 -26.91 14.64
CA LYS A 895 -7.65 -27.85 14.89
C LYS A 895 -6.68 -27.88 13.71
N THR A 896 -7.19 -27.81 12.49
CA THR A 896 -6.40 -27.72 11.27
C THR A 896 -6.95 -26.64 10.35
N TRP A 897 -6.06 -26.02 9.59
CA TRP A 897 -6.35 -24.96 8.64
C TRP A 897 -5.81 -25.33 7.27
N ARG A 898 -6.46 -24.82 6.23
CA ARG A 898 -5.95 -24.85 4.86
C ARG A 898 -6.20 -23.53 4.17
N LEU A 899 -5.30 -23.14 3.29
CA LEU A 899 -5.43 -21.93 2.50
C LEU A 899 -6.50 -22.10 1.39
N ILE A 900 -7.29 -21.07 1.17
CA ILE A 900 -8.32 -20.95 0.12
C ILE A 900 -8.10 -19.66 -0.66
N LYS A 901 -7.13 -19.66 -1.59
CA LYS A 901 -6.70 -18.46 -2.33
C LYS A 901 -7.10 -18.44 -3.80
N ASP A 902 -7.66 -19.51 -4.35
CA ASP A 902 -7.96 -19.57 -5.78
C ASP A 902 -8.94 -18.45 -6.17
N GLY A 903 -8.58 -17.65 -7.17
CA GLY A 903 -9.35 -16.47 -7.60
C GLY A 903 -9.09 -15.18 -6.80
N LEU A 904 -8.28 -15.24 -5.75
CA LEU A 904 -7.86 -14.08 -4.95
C LEU A 904 -6.55 -13.51 -5.54
N SER A 905 -6.66 -12.57 -6.47
CA SER A 905 -5.52 -11.92 -7.15
C SER A 905 -4.68 -11.01 -6.23
N THR A 906 -5.18 -10.66 -5.05
CA THR A 906 -4.44 -9.94 -4.01
C THR A 906 -4.67 -10.59 -2.66
N ARG A 907 -3.62 -11.14 -2.06
CA ARG A 907 -3.71 -11.97 -0.85
C ARG A 907 -3.67 -11.17 0.46
N SER A 908 -3.43 -9.87 0.41
CA SER A 908 -3.43 -9.02 1.60
C SER A 908 -4.85 -8.73 2.07
N VAL A 909 -5.41 -9.63 2.89
CA VAL A 909 -6.79 -9.56 3.40
C VAL A 909 -6.83 -8.75 4.70
N ARG A 910 -7.67 -7.72 4.76
CA ARG A 910 -7.83 -6.83 5.92
C ARG A 910 -8.92 -7.32 6.86
N ALA A 911 -10.13 -7.50 6.33
CA ALA A 911 -11.29 -7.92 7.07
C ALA A 911 -12.12 -8.96 6.28
N LEU A 912 -12.84 -9.78 7.03
CA LEU A 912 -13.78 -10.77 6.53
C LEU A 912 -15.17 -10.51 7.11
N ALA A 913 -16.21 -10.77 6.33
CA ALA A 913 -17.58 -10.85 6.81
C ALA A 913 -18.30 -12.04 6.19
N ILE A 914 -19.09 -12.77 6.98
CA ILE A 914 -19.90 -13.89 6.52
C ILE A 914 -21.39 -13.57 6.71
N SER A 915 -22.21 -13.94 5.72
CA SER A 915 -23.66 -13.73 5.79
C SER A 915 -24.29 -14.53 6.93
N ALA A 916 -25.41 -14.04 7.46
CA ALA A 916 -26.10 -14.66 8.60
C ALA A 916 -26.57 -16.11 8.33
N ASP A 917 -26.76 -16.46 7.06
CA ASP A 917 -27.10 -17.82 6.61
C ASP A 917 -25.88 -18.71 6.33
N GLY A 918 -24.66 -18.19 6.48
CA GLY A 918 -23.41 -18.91 6.27
C GLY A 918 -23.08 -19.21 4.80
N ASN A 919 -23.80 -18.63 3.84
CA ASN A 919 -23.68 -18.98 2.42
C ASN A 919 -22.70 -18.10 1.62
N HIS A 920 -22.34 -16.92 2.14
CA HIS A 920 -21.50 -15.97 1.41
C HIS A 920 -20.46 -15.36 2.34
N LEU A 921 -19.21 -15.39 1.90
CA LEU A 921 -18.08 -14.78 2.60
C LEU A 921 -17.51 -13.67 1.73
N TYR A 922 -17.27 -12.50 2.32
CA TYR A 922 -16.62 -11.37 1.68
C TYR A 922 -15.26 -11.13 2.32
N ALA A 923 -14.28 -10.82 1.48
CA ALA A 923 -12.94 -10.42 1.90
C ALA A 923 -12.62 -9.04 1.30
N VAL A 924 -12.24 -8.10 2.16
CA VAL A 924 -11.66 -6.83 1.72
C VAL A 924 -10.14 -6.91 1.74
N THR A 925 -9.52 -6.34 0.72
CA THR A 925 -8.08 -6.41 0.49
C THR A 925 -7.44 -5.04 0.44
N ARG A 926 -6.12 -5.00 0.65
CA ARG A 926 -5.30 -3.84 0.32
C ARG A 926 -4.89 -3.92 -1.15
N GLY A 927 -5.56 -3.18 -2.02
CA GLY A 927 -5.13 -2.96 -3.40
C GLY A 927 -6.07 -3.47 -4.49
N GLU A 928 -7.05 -4.33 -4.18
CA GLU A 928 -8.03 -4.78 -5.18
C GLU A 928 -9.48 -4.77 -4.67
N GLY A 929 -9.73 -4.13 -3.53
CA GLY A 929 -11.06 -3.99 -2.99
C GLY A 929 -11.64 -5.32 -2.50
N VAL A 930 -12.82 -5.69 -3.01
CA VAL A 930 -13.66 -6.75 -2.45
C VAL A 930 -13.63 -8.03 -3.30
N PHE A 931 -13.52 -9.17 -2.62
CA PHE A 931 -13.73 -10.50 -3.17
C PHE A 931 -14.90 -11.15 -2.45
N ARG A 932 -15.65 -12.00 -3.18
CA ARG A 932 -16.76 -12.78 -2.66
C ARG A 932 -16.52 -14.27 -2.89
N LEU A 933 -16.88 -15.10 -1.91
CA LEU A 933 -16.92 -16.54 -2.04
C LEU A 933 -18.36 -17.03 -1.79
N ASP A 934 -18.92 -17.70 -2.81
CA ASP A 934 -20.27 -18.27 -2.77
C ASP A 934 -20.22 -19.72 -2.29
N LEU A 935 -20.39 -19.92 -0.99
CA LEU A 935 -20.23 -21.21 -0.33
C LEU A 935 -21.34 -22.21 -0.70
N ASN A 936 -22.50 -21.71 -1.14
CA ASN A 936 -23.59 -22.51 -1.71
C ASN A 936 -23.52 -22.64 -3.25
N GLY A 937 -22.48 -22.07 -3.88
CA GLY A 937 -22.28 -22.08 -5.33
C GLY A 937 -23.20 -21.15 -6.13
N GLN A 938 -23.92 -20.24 -5.50
CA GLN A 938 -24.77 -19.24 -6.16
C GLN A 938 -24.46 -17.83 -5.62
N PRO A 939 -24.50 -16.77 -6.45
CA PRO A 939 -24.40 -15.41 -5.95
C PRO A 939 -25.61 -15.03 -5.09
N PRO A 940 -25.48 -14.10 -4.14
CA PRO A 940 -26.63 -13.51 -3.45
C PRO A 940 -27.59 -12.83 -4.43
N PRO A 941 -28.90 -12.78 -4.14
CA PRO A 941 -29.84 -11.99 -4.92
C PRO A 941 -29.50 -10.49 -4.87
N THR A 942 -29.65 -9.81 -6.01
CA THR A 942 -29.59 -8.34 -6.07
C THR A 942 -30.75 -7.71 -5.31
N VAL A 943 -30.45 -6.70 -4.51
CA VAL A 943 -31.40 -5.86 -3.80
C VAL A 943 -31.79 -4.68 -4.68
N ALA A 944 -33.06 -4.29 -4.66
CA ALA A 944 -33.49 -3.10 -5.41
C ALA A 944 -32.87 -1.85 -4.78
N ASN A 945 -32.11 -1.08 -5.56
CA ASN A 945 -31.57 0.20 -5.11
C ASN A 945 -32.73 1.23 -5.00
N PRO A 946 -33.06 1.76 -3.81
CA PRO A 946 -34.15 2.73 -3.65
C PRO A 946 -33.90 4.07 -4.35
N GLN A 947 -32.66 4.37 -4.75
CA GLN A 947 -32.23 5.59 -5.45
C GLN A 947 -32.16 5.42 -6.97
N ILE A 948 -32.19 4.19 -7.50
CA ILE A 948 -32.24 3.93 -8.95
C ILE A 948 -33.69 3.65 -9.33
N VAL A 949 -34.45 4.70 -9.63
CA VAL A 949 -35.61 4.54 -10.52
C VAL A 949 -35.03 4.29 -11.93
N PRO A 950 -35.36 3.18 -12.61
CA PRO A 950 -34.84 2.94 -13.94
C PRO A 950 -35.35 4.03 -14.88
N THR A 951 -34.47 4.93 -15.31
CA THR A 951 -34.74 5.83 -16.42
C THR A 951 -34.79 5.00 -17.69
N THR A 952 -36.01 4.66 -18.11
CA THR A 952 -36.29 4.18 -19.45
C THR A 952 -35.64 5.11 -20.48
N GLN A 953 -34.88 4.52 -21.40
CA GLN A 953 -34.23 5.17 -22.55
C GLN A 953 -35.02 6.38 -23.08
N ALA A 954 -34.53 7.58 -22.80
CA ALA A 954 -34.99 8.77 -23.49
C ALA A 954 -34.36 8.80 -24.87
N SER A 955 -35.12 8.36 -25.88
CA SER A 955 -34.83 8.64 -27.28
C SER A 955 -34.66 10.15 -27.47
N ILE A 956 -33.49 10.57 -27.94
CA ILE A 956 -33.24 11.95 -28.35
C ILE A 956 -34.13 12.25 -29.57
N GLY A 957 -35.21 13.00 -29.35
CA GLY A 957 -35.98 13.69 -30.39
C GLY A 957 -35.52 15.16 -30.49
N PRO A 958 -35.64 15.79 -31.68
CA PRO A 958 -34.93 17.03 -31.95
C PRO A 958 -35.54 18.24 -31.20
N THR A 959 -34.62 19.10 -30.78
CA THR A 959 -34.78 20.45 -30.23
C THR A 959 -36.04 21.21 -30.67
N GLN A 960 -36.80 21.71 -29.69
CA GLN A 960 -37.62 22.91 -29.84
C GLN A 960 -37.22 23.96 -28.80
N SER A 961 -36.93 25.15 -29.32
CA SER A 961 -36.74 26.41 -28.61
C SER A 961 -38.01 26.85 -27.87
N VAL A 962 -37.88 27.30 -26.62
CA VAL A 962 -38.94 28.08 -25.95
C VAL A 962 -38.32 29.18 -25.08
N GLU A 963 -38.53 30.42 -25.53
CA GLU A 963 -38.52 31.64 -24.71
C GLU A 963 -39.69 31.65 -23.71
N GLU A 964 -39.52 32.44 -22.64
CA GLU A 964 -40.54 32.91 -21.67
C GLU A 964 -41.11 31.92 -20.63
N SER A 965 -40.74 32.13 -19.36
CA SER A 965 -41.66 32.82 -18.44
C SER A 965 -41.02 33.08 -17.06
N LEU A 966 -40.84 34.37 -16.76
CA LEU A 966 -40.60 34.93 -15.44
C LEU A 966 -41.86 34.81 -14.57
N LYS A 967 -41.79 34.10 -13.43
CA LYS A 967 -42.60 34.40 -12.24
C LYS A 967 -41.84 34.03 -10.95
N THR A 968 -41.41 35.06 -10.24
CA THR A 968 -40.95 35.01 -8.85
C THR A 968 -42.10 34.76 -7.88
N PRO A 969 -41.88 34.05 -6.76
CA PRO A 969 -42.65 34.24 -5.55
C PRO A 969 -41.82 34.96 -4.48
N SER A 970 -42.38 36.07 -4.00
CA SER A 970 -41.95 36.84 -2.84
C SER A 970 -42.07 36.04 -1.53
N PHE A 971 -41.04 36.04 -0.69
CA PHE A 971 -41.18 35.69 0.73
C PHE A 971 -40.66 36.80 1.66
N LYS A 972 -41.47 37.05 2.69
CA LYS A 972 -41.48 38.21 3.59
C LYS A 972 -40.48 38.05 4.74
N ILE A 973 -39.80 39.14 5.05
CA ILE A 973 -39.01 39.32 6.29
C ILE A 973 -39.97 39.74 7.43
N PRO A 974 -39.93 39.11 8.62
CA PRO A 974 -40.49 39.69 9.83
C PRO A 974 -39.45 40.56 10.55
N SER A 975 -39.91 41.76 10.92
CA SER A 975 -39.20 42.84 11.61
C SER A 975 -39.15 42.68 13.14
N CYS A 976 -38.05 43.15 13.75
CA CYS A 976 -37.86 43.81 15.07
C CYS A 976 -38.53 43.19 16.32
N SER A 977 -37.88 43.04 17.47
CA SER A 977 -37.30 44.14 18.27
C SER A 977 -36.57 43.56 19.51
N GLY A 978 -35.43 44.14 19.87
CA GLY A 978 -34.73 43.83 21.12
C GLY A 978 -33.43 44.62 21.27
N PHE A 979 -33.52 45.95 21.26
CA PHE A 979 -32.41 46.88 21.48
C PHE A 979 -32.49 47.42 22.91
N LEU A 980 -31.43 47.32 23.73
CA LEU A 980 -30.77 48.48 24.36
C LEU A 980 -29.58 48.10 25.29
N LEU A 981 -28.60 49.03 25.31
CA LEU A 981 -27.47 49.28 26.24
C LEU A 981 -26.12 48.64 25.89
N LEU A 982 -25.01 49.36 25.74
CA LEU A 982 -24.72 50.78 25.51
C LEU A 982 -23.25 50.90 25.03
N ILE A 983 -22.95 51.96 24.30
CA ILE A 983 -21.72 52.33 23.59
C ILE A 983 -20.66 52.92 24.56
N LEU A 984 -19.35 52.68 24.35
CA LEU A 984 -18.28 53.72 24.19
C LEU A 984 -16.83 53.24 24.42
N ALA A 985 -16.07 53.29 23.32
CA ALA A 985 -14.82 54.03 23.11
C ALA A 985 -13.48 53.62 23.75
N VAL A 986 -12.55 53.44 22.81
CA VAL A 986 -11.09 53.32 22.85
C VAL A 986 -10.41 54.66 23.25
N ILE A 987 -9.18 54.53 23.75
CA ILE A 987 -8.07 55.51 23.99
C ILE A 987 -7.90 56.03 25.44
N GLY A 988 -6.77 55.69 26.08
CA GLY A 988 -6.32 56.39 27.30
C GLY A 988 -5.19 55.82 28.19
N TRP A 989 -4.02 55.45 27.63
CA TRP A 989 -2.64 55.73 28.15
C TRP A 989 -2.17 55.40 29.61
N ARG A 990 -1.06 54.62 29.63
CA ARG A 990 0.18 54.68 30.48
C ARG A 990 0.22 54.28 31.97
N ALA A 991 1.00 53.21 32.18
CA ALA A 991 2.32 53.11 32.85
C ALA A 991 2.51 53.42 34.35
N THR A 992 3.21 52.50 35.04
CA THR A 992 4.37 52.70 35.97
C THR A 992 4.72 51.30 36.56
N ASN A 993 5.93 50.83 36.85
CA ASN A 993 7.35 51.24 36.74
C ASN A 993 8.18 49.94 36.92
N GLY A 994 9.23 49.62 36.16
CA GLY A 994 10.63 50.10 36.27
C GLY A 994 11.53 48.89 36.62
N HIS A 995 12.76 48.62 36.15
CA HIS A 995 13.88 49.39 35.60
C HIS A 995 14.82 48.40 34.86
N ARG A 996 15.27 48.65 33.62
CA ARG A 996 16.45 49.42 33.13
C ARG A 996 17.80 48.64 33.02
N LYS A 997 18.25 48.43 31.77
CA LYS A 997 19.56 48.75 31.12
C LYS A 997 20.01 47.59 30.19
N PHE A 998 19.91 47.67 28.86
CA PHE A 998 20.64 48.41 27.81
C PHE A 998 22.11 48.01 27.52
N LEU A 999 22.32 47.62 26.22
CA LEU A 999 23.43 47.87 25.27
C LEU A 999 24.82 47.31 25.61
N HIS A 1000 25.68 46.86 24.68
CA HIS A 1000 25.85 46.90 23.22
C HIS A 1000 26.59 45.57 22.86
N ARG A 1001 26.53 44.98 21.67
CA ARG A 1001 26.89 45.51 20.35
C ARG A 1001 26.51 44.49 19.28
#